data_AF-A0A1F8Q355-F1
#
_entry.id   AF-A0A1F8Q355-F1
#
_cell.length_a   1.000
_cell.length_b   1.000
_cell.length_c   1.000
_cell.angle_alpha   90.00
_cell.angle_beta   90.00
_cell.angle_gamma   90.00
#
_symmetry.space_group_name_H-M   'P 1'
#
loop_
_entity.id
_entity.type
_entity.pdbx_description
1 polymer ?
#
loop_
_entity_poly.entity_id
_entity_poly.type
_entity_poly.pdbx_seq_one_letter_code
_entity_poly.pdbx_strand_id
1 'polypeptide(L)'
;MLSLSDIINTIERKSRKPDESELRTLPNRIAVIHGRLSDPHQVHDSRESVREIAVQLRRAIEDGYETGLDPAAVEDWLEKIRNGAVQPGILRDGKVVVNCLGLGISGSLPEEKRPDLVLDFELLEKGELGAIYVTEGANRLSRDPDRLVSAKLLKLMKDSNCKLRTSYEVLSPCIDRDWEIIHREFERGAEELKELHKRLYHRKELRATRGEFVGEPIPPGFILPIIGRKANGEYQFGKMDPYPPHTAIDVRIFQEYIRCRGSKLQTALAMADVMFPRFLPEFTYMERYSALRSCPRTPAGYRITPATVKGLVTNLKLIGVWRWGDTIKVNNHEPVVPEALFLTAYELALARAKPKGRAVYYEPMEWSGLLWCCNHDKPALVSSYSSGGVYRCKRDYDAALGRICLNIEKRFINEPLTTEVLRQLDFTPCAEEVLEQLENEAVQGKLETANYSQEVTELERRLENLKQYLGCGDKQREEIYWQQYQATEEKLKDLLNNPVPVKTIAAIDIRAVKQFLVNLPGKWQSYTPTVRNRLLKLIIEKVELRHDAKIIEATVHWKTGFCQRVIIQRARATNNQGSVWTEEENRLLEALWRNTPLKAVLEALPERTLSAIRNHARCLDLKCQRKTTSAKKRRRWTRQEEAQAHVFYKEGTPVSEIATKLNRTHNAIMQRATAKKWHVPSQSMRKKKPVVWKTVDQDFKVFQEAPSRRLLPFGHILNLIFKVVE
;
A
#
# COMPACT_ATOMS: atom_id res chain seq x y z
N MET A 1 -3.90 -29.52 -54.14
CA MET A 1 -5.25 -28.92 -54.12
C MET A 1 -6.10 -29.75 -53.18
N LEU A 2 -6.75 -29.15 -52.18
CA LEU A 2 -7.65 -29.87 -51.26
C LEU A 2 -8.93 -30.24 -52.03
N SER A 3 -9.36 -31.49 -51.95
CA SER A 3 -10.60 -31.94 -52.60
C SER A 3 -11.83 -31.39 -51.86
N LEU A 4 -12.99 -31.32 -52.54
CA LEU A 4 -14.26 -30.94 -51.91
C LEU A 4 -14.58 -31.84 -50.69
N SER A 5 -14.21 -33.12 -50.78
CA SER A 5 -14.27 -34.10 -49.70
C SER A 5 -13.39 -33.70 -48.51
N ASP A 6 -12.18 -33.19 -48.75
CA ASP A 6 -11.29 -32.71 -47.69
C ASP A 6 -11.85 -31.45 -47.01
N ILE A 7 -12.48 -30.56 -47.77
CA ILE A 7 -13.12 -29.34 -47.23
C ILE A 7 -14.35 -29.72 -46.39
N ILE A 8 -15.23 -30.60 -46.89
CA ILE A 8 -16.39 -31.11 -46.16
C ILE A 8 -15.94 -31.81 -44.88
N ASN A 9 -14.97 -32.73 -44.96
CA ASN A 9 -14.40 -33.39 -43.79
C ASN A 9 -13.76 -32.40 -42.79
N THR A 10 -13.18 -31.31 -43.28
CA THR A 10 -12.60 -30.26 -42.42
C THR A 10 -13.69 -29.43 -41.74
N ILE A 11 -14.80 -29.14 -42.43
CA ILE A 11 -15.95 -28.44 -41.87
C ILE A 11 -16.69 -29.33 -40.86
N GLU A 12 -16.94 -30.60 -41.21
CA GLU A 12 -17.58 -31.57 -40.32
C GLU A 12 -16.75 -31.85 -39.06
N ARG A 13 -15.41 -31.92 -39.20
CA ARG A 13 -14.49 -32.00 -38.04
C ARG A 13 -14.50 -30.74 -37.19
N LYS A 14 -14.76 -29.56 -37.76
CA LYS A 14 -14.89 -28.30 -37.00
C LYS A 14 -16.24 -28.18 -36.30
N SER A 15 -17.30 -28.80 -36.82
CA SER A 15 -18.64 -28.78 -36.23
C SER A 15 -18.93 -29.92 -35.27
N ARG A 16 -18.19 -31.04 -35.36
CA ARG A 16 -18.33 -32.17 -34.42
C ARG A 16 -17.83 -31.74 -33.04
N LYS A 17 -18.69 -31.84 -32.03
CA LYS A 17 -18.26 -31.74 -30.63
C LYS A 17 -17.26 -32.88 -30.36
N PRO A 18 -16.05 -32.59 -29.89
CA PRO A 18 -15.09 -33.63 -29.56
C PRO A 18 -15.70 -34.59 -28.54
N ASP A 19 -15.43 -35.89 -28.67
CA ASP A 19 -15.85 -36.84 -27.64
C ASP A 19 -14.95 -36.72 -26.38
N GLU A 20 -15.37 -37.34 -25.27
CA GLU A 20 -14.61 -37.26 -24.01
C GLU A 20 -13.19 -37.86 -24.14
N SER A 21 -12.99 -38.84 -25.02
CA SER A 21 -11.69 -39.47 -25.27
C SER A 21 -10.74 -38.51 -25.99
N GLU A 22 -11.25 -37.81 -27.00
CA GLU A 22 -10.53 -36.73 -27.71
C GLU A 22 -10.19 -35.58 -26.76
N LEU A 23 -11.10 -35.18 -25.86
CA LEU A 23 -10.86 -34.12 -24.87
C LEU A 23 -9.82 -34.49 -23.81
N ARG A 24 -9.65 -35.79 -23.52
CA ARG A 24 -8.61 -36.31 -22.61
C ARG A 24 -7.28 -36.56 -23.31
N THR A 25 -7.24 -36.53 -24.64
CA THR A 25 -5.98 -36.66 -25.38
C THR A 25 -5.09 -35.43 -25.10
N LEU A 26 -3.85 -35.70 -24.70
CA LEU A 26 -2.91 -34.65 -24.36
C LEU A 26 -2.52 -33.86 -25.61
N PRO A 27 -2.61 -32.52 -25.59
CA PRO A 27 -2.35 -31.71 -26.77
C PRO A 27 -0.84 -31.64 -27.03
N ASN A 28 -0.44 -31.56 -28.30
CA ASN A 28 0.97 -31.46 -28.71
C ASN A 28 1.59 -30.06 -28.48
N ARG A 29 1.46 -29.55 -27.24
CA ARG A 29 1.87 -28.22 -26.76
C ARG A 29 2.87 -28.36 -25.60
N ILE A 30 3.13 -27.32 -24.81
CA ILE A 30 4.08 -27.41 -23.68
C ILE A 30 3.46 -28.22 -22.54
N ALA A 31 4.20 -29.16 -21.95
CA ALA A 31 3.90 -29.78 -20.67
C ALA A 31 4.73 -29.13 -19.56
N VAL A 32 4.07 -28.68 -18.49
CA VAL A 32 4.75 -28.18 -17.29
C VAL A 32 4.64 -29.21 -16.17
N ILE A 33 5.77 -29.62 -15.63
CA ILE A 33 5.86 -30.40 -14.39
C ILE A 33 5.94 -29.42 -13.24
N HIS A 34 4.84 -29.29 -12.50
CA HIS A 34 4.70 -28.31 -11.43
C HIS A 34 5.25 -28.90 -10.12
N GLY A 35 6.54 -28.67 -9.88
CA GLY A 35 7.25 -29.13 -8.70
C GLY A 35 7.04 -28.19 -7.52
N ARG A 36 6.16 -28.56 -6.59
CA ARG A 36 5.90 -27.75 -5.39
C ARG A 36 5.91 -28.52 -4.08
N LEU A 37 6.64 -27.96 -3.11
CA LEU A 37 6.64 -28.33 -1.69
C LEU A 37 6.28 -27.09 -0.88
N SER A 38 5.41 -27.23 0.12
CA SER A 38 4.77 -26.08 0.76
C SER A 38 5.65 -25.38 1.80
N ASP A 39 6.74 -26.02 2.24
CA ASP A 39 7.66 -25.52 3.26
C ASP A 39 9.10 -25.78 2.82
N PRO A 40 10.04 -24.81 2.96
CA PRO A 40 11.46 -25.06 2.72
C PRO A 40 12.02 -26.25 3.50
N HIS A 41 11.53 -26.52 4.72
CA HIS A 41 11.94 -27.71 5.47
C HIS A 41 11.46 -29.00 4.80
N GLN A 42 10.27 -29.00 4.19
CA GLN A 42 9.81 -30.16 3.41
C GLN A 42 10.69 -30.42 2.20
N VAL A 43 11.27 -29.39 1.59
CA VAL A 43 12.26 -29.56 0.52
C VAL A 43 13.43 -30.36 1.05
N HIS A 44 13.99 -29.97 2.20
CA HIS A 44 15.14 -30.63 2.84
C HIS A 44 14.84 -32.04 3.35
N ASP A 45 13.67 -32.26 3.94
CA ASP A 45 13.37 -33.49 4.69
C ASP A 45 12.68 -34.57 3.82
N SER A 46 11.93 -34.18 2.78
CA SER A 46 11.11 -35.12 2.00
C SER A 46 11.79 -35.57 0.71
N ARG A 47 12.70 -36.55 0.83
CA ARG A 47 13.34 -37.19 -0.34
C ARG A 47 12.31 -37.77 -1.32
N GLU A 48 11.24 -38.35 -0.81
CA GLU A 48 10.20 -38.97 -1.63
C GLU A 48 9.41 -37.93 -2.43
N SER A 49 8.95 -36.84 -1.81
CA SER A 49 8.19 -35.81 -2.53
C SER A 49 9.04 -35.10 -3.60
N VAL A 50 10.35 -34.98 -3.38
CA VAL A 50 11.27 -34.47 -4.40
C VAL A 50 11.38 -35.46 -5.58
N ARG A 51 11.51 -36.75 -5.30
CA ARG A 51 11.56 -37.80 -6.34
C ARG A 51 10.30 -37.89 -7.18
N GLU A 52 9.14 -37.63 -6.58
CA GLU A 52 7.87 -37.63 -7.31
C GLU A 52 7.86 -36.61 -8.47
N ILE A 53 8.63 -35.52 -8.39
CA ILE A 53 8.76 -34.54 -9.49
C ILE A 53 9.46 -35.19 -10.70
N ALA A 54 10.55 -35.94 -10.48
CA ALA A 54 11.22 -36.70 -11.52
C ALA A 54 10.35 -37.86 -12.07
N VAL A 55 9.46 -38.41 -11.25
CA VAL A 55 8.46 -39.38 -11.70
C VAL A 55 7.45 -38.73 -12.66
N GLN A 56 7.04 -37.48 -12.42
CA GLN A 56 6.17 -36.76 -13.36
C GLN A 56 6.85 -36.49 -14.71
N LEU A 57 8.17 -36.28 -14.73
CA LEU A 57 8.92 -36.20 -15.99
C LEU A 57 8.87 -37.51 -16.79
N ARG A 58 9.08 -38.66 -16.13
CA ARG A 58 8.93 -39.97 -16.77
C ARG A 58 7.55 -40.14 -17.39
N ARG A 59 6.51 -39.76 -16.65
CA ARG A 59 5.12 -39.81 -17.14
C ARG A 59 4.90 -38.91 -18.34
N ALA A 60 5.47 -37.71 -18.36
CA ALA A 60 5.37 -36.83 -19.53
C ALA A 60 6.03 -37.46 -20.77
N ILE A 61 7.18 -38.12 -20.60
CA ILE A 61 7.85 -38.87 -21.69
C ILE A 61 6.97 -40.04 -22.15
N GLU A 62 6.40 -40.82 -21.23
CA GLU A 62 5.49 -41.93 -21.52
C GLU A 62 4.20 -41.46 -22.23
N ASP A 63 3.72 -40.28 -21.88
CA ASP A 63 2.57 -39.61 -22.50
C ASP A 63 2.90 -39.01 -23.89
N GLY A 64 4.15 -39.14 -24.37
CA GLY A 64 4.58 -38.79 -25.72
C GLY A 64 5.20 -37.40 -25.89
N TYR A 65 5.55 -36.72 -24.80
CA TYR A 65 6.26 -35.43 -24.90
C TYR A 65 7.75 -35.63 -25.21
N GLU A 66 8.21 -35.00 -26.28
CA GLU A 66 9.62 -35.01 -26.70
C GLU A 66 10.47 -34.09 -25.80
N THR A 67 11.47 -34.68 -25.15
CA THR A 67 12.48 -33.99 -24.33
C THR A 67 13.75 -34.83 -24.25
N GLY A 68 14.90 -34.18 -24.20
CA GLY A 68 16.20 -34.74 -23.87
C GLY A 68 16.54 -34.66 -22.37
N LEU A 69 15.61 -34.22 -21.52
CA LEU A 69 15.78 -34.28 -20.06
C LEU A 69 15.72 -35.72 -19.58
N ASP A 70 16.84 -36.20 -19.03
CA ASP A 70 16.92 -37.49 -18.36
C ASP A 70 16.30 -37.40 -16.93
N PRO A 71 15.32 -38.25 -16.58
CA PRO A 71 14.75 -38.30 -15.24
C PRO A 71 15.77 -38.49 -14.12
N ALA A 72 16.84 -39.26 -14.33
CA ALA A 72 17.87 -39.44 -13.30
C ALA A 72 18.67 -38.15 -13.10
N ALA A 73 19.03 -37.46 -14.19
CA ALA A 73 19.66 -36.14 -14.12
C ALA A 73 18.76 -35.08 -13.43
N VAL A 74 17.44 -35.14 -13.62
CA VAL A 74 16.49 -34.25 -12.92
C VAL A 74 16.39 -34.59 -11.44
N GLU A 75 16.40 -35.87 -11.05
CA GLU A 75 16.49 -36.27 -9.64
C GLU A 75 17.77 -35.73 -8.99
N ASP A 76 18.93 -35.87 -9.65
CA ASP A 76 20.20 -35.34 -9.17
C ASP A 76 20.19 -33.80 -9.05
N TRP A 77 19.56 -33.11 -9.99
CA TRP A 77 19.38 -31.65 -9.94
C TRP A 77 18.49 -31.23 -8.77
N LEU A 78 17.40 -31.94 -8.52
CA LEU A 78 16.53 -31.69 -7.38
C LEU A 78 17.22 -32.01 -6.04
N GLU A 79 18.02 -33.06 -5.98
CA GLU A 79 18.86 -33.41 -4.83
C GLU A 79 19.89 -32.31 -4.52
N LYS A 80 20.46 -31.68 -5.55
CA LYS A 80 21.31 -30.48 -5.38
C LYS A 80 20.53 -29.31 -4.78
N ILE A 81 19.32 -29.02 -5.27
CA ILE A 81 18.44 -27.99 -4.69
C ILE A 81 18.15 -28.30 -3.21
N ARG A 82 17.81 -29.56 -2.91
CA ARG A 82 17.57 -30.03 -1.54
C ARG A 82 18.79 -29.82 -0.64
N ASN A 83 19.99 -30.03 -1.15
CA ASN A 83 21.22 -29.83 -0.38
C ASN A 83 21.65 -28.34 -0.32
N GLY A 84 20.78 -27.42 -0.76
CA GLY A 84 21.00 -25.97 -0.69
C GLY A 84 21.88 -25.42 -1.81
N ALA A 85 22.19 -26.22 -2.84
CA ALA A 85 22.91 -25.72 -4.00
C ALA A 85 22.02 -24.74 -4.79
N VAL A 86 22.60 -23.61 -5.19
CA VAL A 86 21.92 -22.65 -6.06
C VAL A 86 21.84 -23.26 -7.46
N GLN A 87 20.64 -23.68 -7.85
CA GLN A 87 20.34 -24.18 -9.19
C GLN A 87 19.34 -23.26 -9.88
N PRO A 88 19.32 -23.21 -11.23
CA PRO A 88 18.20 -22.58 -11.94
C PRO A 88 16.92 -23.28 -11.49
N GLY A 89 15.89 -22.56 -11.04
CA GLY A 89 14.64 -23.17 -10.56
C GLY A 89 13.71 -23.66 -11.67
N ILE A 90 14.16 -23.60 -12.93
CA ILE A 90 13.46 -24.10 -14.11
C ILE A 90 14.45 -24.90 -14.95
N LEU A 91 14.04 -26.07 -15.44
CA LEU A 91 14.66 -26.75 -16.56
C LEU A 91 13.67 -26.75 -17.73
N ARG A 92 14.11 -26.35 -18.92
CA ARG A 92 13.30 -26.33 -20.14
C ARG A 92 14.04 -27.04 -21.25
N ASP A 93 13.37 -28.00 -21.88
CA ASP A 93 13.88 -28.67 -23.06
C ASP A 93 12.75 -29.18 -23.94
N GLY A 94 12.79 -28.82 -25.21
CA GLY A 94 11.72 -29.09 -26.16
C GLY A 94 10.36 -28.59 -25.66
N LYS A 95 9.40 -29.52 -25.54
CA LYS A 95 8.03 -29.25 -25.08
C LYS A 95 7.83 -29.48 -23.59
N VAL A 96 8.87 -29.81 -22.83
CA VAL A 96 8.76 -30.09 -21.40
C VAL A 96 9.46 -29.00 -20.58
N VAL A 97 8.78 -28.56 -19.53
CA VAL A 97 9.28 -27.59 -18.55
C VAL A 97 9.16 -28.18 -17.15
N VAL A 98 10.26 -28.37 -16.44
CA VAL A 98 10.26 -28.69 -15.01
C VAL A 98 10.32 -27.38 -14.24
N ASN A 99 9.19 -26.97 -13.65
CA ASN A 99 9.04 -25.71 -12.93
C ASN A 99 9.13 -25.95 -11.42
N CYS A 100 10.23 -25.52 -10.81
CA CYS A 100 10.50 -25.66 -9.38
C CYS A 100 10.72 -24.30 -8.70
N LEU A 101 10.34 -23.20 -9.33
CA LEU A 101 10.39 -21.87 -8.72
C LEU A 101 9.51 -21.76 -7.47
N GLY A 102 8.53 -22.64 -7.33
CA GLY A 102 7.61 -22.74 -6.21
C GLY A 102 8.09 -23.62 -5.04
N LEU A 103 9.27 -24.24 -5.13
CA LEU A 103 9.78 -25.09 -4.06
C LEU A 103 9.98 -24.30 -2.77
N GLY A 104 9.31 -24.72 -1.71
CA GLY A 104 9.32 -24.04 -0.41
C GLY A 104 8.39 -22.82 -0.34
N ILE A 105 7.54 -22.60 -1.35
CA ILE A 105 6.57 -21.51 -1.37
C ILE A 105 5.17 -22.03 -0.99
N SER A 106 4.54 -21.35 -0.04
CA SER A 106 3.19 -21.71 0.40
C SER A 106 2.16 -21.41 -0.69
N GLY A 107 1.25 -22.35 -0.92
CA GLY A 107 0.15 -22.25 -1.88
C GLY A 107 -1.02 -21.42 -1.44
N SER A 108 -0.97 -20.92 -0.22
CA SER A 108 -1.88 -19.92 0.29
C SER A 108 -1.47 -18.50 -0.10
N LEU A 109 -0.29 -18.33 -0.69
CA LEU A 109 0.18 -17.03 -1.15
C LEU A 109 -0.54 -16.63 -2.44
N PRO A 110 -0.78 -15.32 -2.64
CA PRO A 110 -1.35 -14.82 -3.88
C PRO A 110 -0.39 -15.02 -5.05
N GLU A 111 -0.93 -14.93 -6.25
CA GLU A 111 -0.24 -15.15 -7.53
C GLU A 111 1.10 -14.41 -7.62
N GLU A 112 1.17 -13.14 -7.22
CA GLU A 112 2.38 -12.31 -7.42
C GLU A 112 3.58 -12.76 -6.56
N LYS A 113 3.34 -13.63 -5.58
CA LYS A 113 4.38 -14.20 -4.71
C LYS A 113 4.75 -15.63 -5.09
N ARG A 114 4.18 -16.15 -6.17
CA ARG A 114 4.31 -17.52 -6.64
C ARG A 114 4.85 -17.54 -8.07
N PRO A 115 6.18 -17.35 -8.24
CA PRO A 115 6.79 -17.25 -9.56
C PRO A 115 6.59 -18.49 -10.43
N ASP A 116 6.43 -19.67 -9.81
CA ASP A 116 5.96 -20.90 -10.46
C ASP A 116 4.63 -20.69 -11.16
N LEU A 117 3.65 -20.18 -10.41
CA LEU A 117 2.28 -20.04 -10.90
C LEU A 117 2.14 -18.87 -11.89
N VAL A 118 2.93 -17.80 -11.73
CA VAL A 118 2.98 -16.69 -12.70
C VAL A 118 3.40 -17.21 -14.08
N LEU A 119 4.42 -18.06 -14.14
CA LEU A 119 4.83 -18.68 -15.41
C LEU A 119 3.69 -19.54 -16.01
N ASP A 120 3.02 -20.34 -15.18
CA ASP A 120 1.90 -21.18 -15.63
C ASP A 120 0.76 -20.31 -16.19
N PHE A 121 0.43 -19.19 -15.53
CA PHE A 121 -0.56 -18.22 -16.03
C PHE A 121 -0.15 -17.59 -17.36
N GLU A 122 1.11 -17.13 -17.50
CA GLU A 122 1.59 -16.56 -18.76
C GLU A 122 1.51 -17.56 -19.92
N LEU A 123 1.82 -18.83 -19.69
CA LEU A 123 1.74 -19.88 -20.71
C LEU A 123 0.29 -20.25 -21.05
N LEU A 124 -0.62 -20.22 -20.07
CA LEU A 124 -2.07 -20.42 -20.29
C LEU A 124 -2.67 -19.27 -21.10
N GLU A 125 -2.36 -18.02 -20.75
CA GLU A 125 -2.86 -16.82 -21.43
C GLU A 125 -2.38 -16.74 -22.89
N LYS A 126 -1.16 -17.21 -23.17
CA LYS A 126 -0.64 -17.35 -24.54
C LYS A 126 -1.20 -18.55 -25.31
N GLY A 127 -1.91 -19.46 -24.63
CA GLY A 127 -2.41 -20.71 -25.22
C GLY A 127 -1.30 -21.72 -25.54
N GLU A 128 -0.08 -21.53 -25.02
CA GLU A 128 1.08 -22.39 -25.25
C GLU A 128 1.09 -23.62 -24.34
N LEU A 129 0.43 -23.54 -23.17
CA LEU A 129 0.37 -24.62 -22.20
C LEU A 129 -0.65 -25.70 -22.61
N GLY A 130 -0.17 -26.93 -22.73
CA GLY A 130 -0.96 -28.09 -23.10
C GLY A 130 -1.40 -28.95 -21.93
N ALA A 131 -0.50 -29.18 -20.97
CA ALA A 131 -0.76 -29.99 -19.79
C ALA A 131 0.07 -29.53 -18.59
N ILE A 132 -0.51 -29.68 -17.39
CA ILE A 132 0.16 -29.46 -16.11
C ILE A 132 0.22 -30.80 -15.37
N TYR A 133 1.42 -31.22 -15.01
CA TYR A 133 1.68 -32.44 -14.25
C TYR A 133 1.83 -32.11 -12.76
N VAL A 134 1.06 -32.80 -11.92
CA VAL A 134 1.06 -32.65 -10.46
C VAL A 134 1.15 -34.00 -9.78
N THR A 135 1.83 -34.06 -8.62
CA THR A 135 2.10 -35.33 -7.94
C THR A 135 0.86 -35.98 -7.32
N GLU A 136 0.03 -35.20 -6.63
CA GLU A 136 -1.17 -35.70 -5.92
C GLU A 136 -2.47 -35.24 -6.57
N GLY A 137 -2.62 -33.94 -6.84
CA GLY A 137 -3.88 -33.36 -7.31
C GLY A 137 -3.85 -31.85 -7.48
N ALA A 138 -5.00 -31.27 -7.83
CA ALA A 138 -5.13 -29.84 -8.13
C ALA A 138 -4.81 -28.94 -6.92
N ASN A 139 -5.00 -29.43 -5.69
CA ASN A 139 -4.63 -28.74 -4.44
C ASN A 139 -3.13 -28.40 -4.33
N ARG A 140 -2.28 -28.98 -5.19
CA ARG A 140 -0.85 -28.64 -5.33
C ARG A 140 -0.65 -27.34 -6.10
N LEU A 141 -1.55 -27.00 -7.02
CA LEU A 141 -1.51 -25.75 -7.76
C LEU A 141 -1.98 -24.55 -6.93
N SER A 142 -2.98 -24.71 -6.06
CA SER A 142 -3.49 -23.62 -5.22
C SER A 142 -4.17 -24.14 -3.95
N ARG A 143 -4.00 -23.40 -2.84
CA ARG A 143 -4.75 -23.57 -1.58
C ARG A 143 -5.28 -22.22 -1.10
N ASP A 144 -5.59 -21.35 -2.04
CA ASP A 144 -6.11 -20.01 -1.75
C ASP A 144 -7.40 -20.10 -0.91
N PRO A 145 -7.41 -19.60 0.35
CA PRO A 145 -8.58 -19.67 1.22
C PRO A 145 -9.78 -18.89 0.65
N ASP A 146 -9.54 -17.92 -0.23
CA ASP A 146 -10.54 -17.06 -0.85
C ASP A 146 -11.00 -17.59 -2.23
N ARG A 147 -10.36 -18.66 -2.72
CA ARG A 147 -10.68 -19.36 -3.99
C ARG A 147 -10.54 -18.51 -5.26
N LEU A 148 -9.96 -17.32 -5.17
CA LEU A 148 -9.81 -16.40 -6.32
C LEU A 148 -8.79 -16.95 -7.33
N VAL A 149 -7.61 -17.37 -6.85
CA VAL A 149 -6.55 -17.90 -7.70
C VAL A 149 -6.98 -19.20 -8.36
N SER A 150 -7.64 -20.08 -7.61
CA SER A 150 -8.12 -21.37 -8.09
C SER A 150 -9.17 -21.22 -9.21
N ALA A 151 -10.13 -20.31 -9.03
CA ALA A 151 -11.16 -20.05 -10.04
C ALA A 151 -10.56 -19.43 -11.32
N LYS A 152 -9.64 -18.48 -11.18
CA LYS A 152 -8.92 -17.88 -12.32
C LYS A 152 -8.14 -18.94 -13.11
N LEU A 153 -7.39 -19.79 -12.41
CA LEU A 153 -6.59 -20.86 -13.01
C LEU A 153 -7.48 -21.87 -13.74
N LEU A 154 -8.54 -22.35 -13.09
CA LEU A 154 -9.44 -23.34 -13.67
C LEU A 154 -10.13 -22.81 -14.95
N LYS A 155 -10.57 -21.54 -14.93
CA LYS A 155 -11.10 -20.85 -16.12
C LYS A 155 -10.07 -20.81 -17.26
N LEU A 156 -8.86 -20.35 -16.98
CA LEU A 156 -7.80 -20.26 -17.99
C LEU A 156 -7.40 -21.63 -18.56
N MET A 157 -7.41 -22.69 -17.74
CA MET A 157 -7.18 -24.04 -18.23
C MET A 157 -8.29 -24.53 -19.17
N LYS A 158 -9.55 -24.19 -18.91
CA LYS A 158 -10.66 -24.50 -19.83
C LYS A 158 -10.57 -23.70 -21.12
N ASP A 159 -10.31 -22.40 -21.02
CA ASP A 159 -10.18 -21.50 -22.18
C ASP A 159 -9.00 -21.91 -23.08
N SER A 160 -7.88 -22.34 -22.49
CA SER A 160 -6.71 -22.79 -23.24
C SER A 160 -6.74 -24.28 -23.60
N ASN A 161 -7.78 -25.04 -23.23
CA ASN A 161 -7.84 -26.51 -23.36
C ASN A 161 -6.60 -27.21 -22.77
N CYS A 162 -6.13 -26.75 -21.61
CA CYS A 162 -5.02 -27.31 -20.86
C CYS A 162 -5.51 -28.41 -19.91
N LYS A 163 -4.83 -29.55 -19.92
CA LYS A 163 -5.19 -30.74 -19.14
C LYS A 163 -4.45 -30.73 -17.80
N LEU A 164 -5.06 -31.31 -16.77
CA LEU A 164 -4.37 -31.63 -15.53
C LEU A 164 -4.01 -33.11 -15.54
N ARG A 165 -2.72 -33.43 -15.55
CA ARG A 165 -2.22 -34.79 -15.39
C ARG A 165 -1.87 -35.03 -13.92
N THR A 166 -2.63 -35.90 -13.26
CA THR A 166 -2.30 -36.38 -11.90
C THR A 166 -1.52 -37.69 -11.98
N SER A 167 -1.16 -38.26 -10.83
CA SER A 167 -0.54 -39.59 -10.79
C SER A 167 -1.45 -40.73 -11.27
N TYR A 168 -2.75 -40.50 -11.46
CA TYR A 168 -3.70 -41.58 -11.77
C TYR A 168 -4.42 -41.37 -13.11
N GLU A 169 -4.71 -40.12 -13.48
CA GLU A 169 -5.54 -39.83 -14.65
C GLU A 169 -5.18 -38.50 -15.34
N VAL A 170 -5.78 -38.29 -16.51
CA VAL A 170 -5.77 -37.02 -17.25
C VAL A 170 -7.16 -36.40 -17.10
N LEU A 171 -7.23 -35.22 -16.50
CA LEU A 171 -8.47 -34.49 -16.31
C LEU A 171 -8.52 -33.31 -17.29
N SER A 172 -9.64 -33.18 -18.00
CA SER A 172 -9.87 -32.07 -18.93
C SER A 172 -10.93 -31.11 -18.38
N PRO A 173 -10.59 -29.85 -18.07
CA PRO A 173 -11.56 -28.85 -17.60
C PRO A 173 -12.69 -28.56 -18.62
N CYS A 174 -12.55 -29.01 -19.86
CA CYS A 174 -13.59 -28.94 -20.88
C CYS A 174 -14.68 -30.00 -20.71
N ILE A 175 -14.45 -31.04 -19.90
CA ILE A 175 -15.44 -32.06 -19.51
C ILE A 175 -16.01 -31.65 -18.14
N ASP A 176 -17.33 -31.52 -18.04
CA ASP A 176 -17.97 -31.01 -16.82
C ASP A 176 -17.68 -31.86 -15.57
N ARG A 177 -17.65 -33.19 -15.72
CA ARG A 177 -17.25 -34.11 -14.63
C ARG A 177 -15.83 -33.83 -14.15
N ASP A 178 -14.87 -33.70 -15.06
CA ASP A 178 -13.46 -33.48 -14.72
C ASP A 178 -13.27 -32.07 -14.12
N TRP A 179 -14.00 -31.08 -14.64
CA TRP A 179 -14.06 -29.73 -14.06
C TRP A 179 -14.52 -29.76 -12.60
N GLU A 180 -15.61 -30.47 -12.29
CA GLU A 180 -16.10 -30.63 -10.93
C GLU A 180 -15.09 -31.31 -10.01
N ILE A 181 -14.37 -32.33 -10.50
CA ILE A 181 -13.31 -33.01 -9.75
C ILE A 181 -12.18 -32.03 -9.42
N ILE A 182 -11.67 -31.28 -10.41
CA ILE A 182 -10.60 -30.31 -10.20
C ILE A 182 -11.06 -29.19 -9.25
N HIS A 183 -12.27 -28.68 -9.43
CA HIS A 183 -12.85 -27.66 -8.57
C HIS A 183 -12.95 -28.14 -7.11
N ARG A 184 -13.48 -29.35 -6.88
CA ARG A 184 -13.61 -29.95 -5.54
C ARG A 184 -12.26 -30.13 -4.85
N GLU A 185 -11.22 -30.52 -5.59
CA GLU A 185 -9.85 -30.62 -5.05
C GLU A 185 -9.30 -29.25 -4.62
N PHE A 186 -9.58 -28.17 -5.36
CA PHE A 186 -9.25 -26.82 -4.92
C PHE A 186 -10.01 -26.40 -3.66
N GLU A 187 -11.31 -26.69 -3.59
CA GLU A 187 -12.14 -26.39 -2.42
C GLU A 187 -11.64 -27.13 -1.18
N ARG A 188 -11.36 -28.43 -1.31
CA ARG A 188 -10.79 -29.25 -0.25
C ARG A 188 -9.46 -28.68 0.24
N GLY A 189 -8.56 -28.29 -0.68
CA GLY A 189 -7.30 -27.65 -0.32
C GLY A 189 -7.47 -26.34 0.47
N ALA A 190 -8.48 -25.53 0.12
CA ALA A 190 -8.80 -24.30 0.82
C ALA A 190 -9.40 -24.58 2.22
N GLU A 191 -10.27 -25.58 2.36
CA GLU A 191 -10.87 -25.99 3.62
C GLU A 191 -9.86 -26.60 4.59
N GLU A 192 -8.99 -27.49 4.09
CA GLU A 192 -7.89 -28.06 4.87
C GLU A 192 -6.99 -26.97 5.45
N LEU A 193 -6.70 -25.92 4.67
CA LEU A 193 -5.92 -24.79 5.14
C LEU A 193 -6.67 -23.97 6.21
N LYS A 194 -7.98 -23.75 6.05
CA LYS A 194 -8.81 -23.07 7.06
C LYS A 194 -8.83 -23.86 8.37
N GLU A 195 -9.01 -25.17 8.32
CA GLU A 195 -8.97 -26.03 9.49
C GLU A 195 -7.58 -26.09 10.13
N LEU A 196 -6.51 -26.14 9.33
CA LEU A 196 -5.15 -26.04 9.83
C LEU A 196 -4.92 -24.70 10.57
N HIS A 197 -5.38 -23.58 10.01
CA HIS A 197 -5.29 -22.27 10.66
C HIS A 197 -6.08 -22.24 11.98
N LYS A 198 -7.29 -22.80 12.04
CA LYS A 198 -8.07 -22.93 13.28
C LYS A 198 -7.31 -23.75 14.32
N ARG A 199 -6.76 -24.91 13.95
CA ARG A 199 -5.97 -25.78 14.84
C ARG A 199 -4.71 -25.07 15.34
N LEU A 200 -3.99 -24.36 14.47
CA LEU A 200 -2.80 -23.60 14.84
C LEU A 200 -3.16 -22.41 15.75
N TYR A 201 -4.26 -21.72 15.48
CA TYR A 201 -4.78 -20.65 16.34
C TYR A 201 -5.12 -21.19 17.72
N HIS A 202 -5.89 -22.29 17.80
CA HIS A 202 -6.24 -22.92 19.07
C HIS A 202 -5.00 -23.40 19.84
N ARG A 203 -3.99 -23.95 19.17
CA ARG A 203 -2.70 -24.29 19.82
C ARG A 203 -1.99 -23.05 20.37
N LYS A 204 -2.04 -21.92 19.66
CA LYS A 204 -1.48 -20.64 20.17
C LYS A 204 -2.30 -20.12 21.34
N GLU A 205 -3.61 -20.27 21.32
CA GLU A 205 -4.51 -19.93 22.42
C GLU A 205 -4.22 -20.77 23.66
N LEU A 206 -4.03 -22.09 23.54
CA LEU A 206 -3.63 -22.93 24.67
C LEU A 206 -2.25 -22.57 25.23
N ARG A 207 -1.31 -22.16 24.38
CA ARG A 207 -0.02 -21.60 24.86
C ARG A 207 -0.22 -20.25 25.55
N ALA A 208 -1.13 -19.44 25.02
CA ALA A 208 -1.48 -18.14 25.56
C ALA A 208 -2.06 -18.23 26.97
N THR A 209 -3.01 -19.15 27.17
CA THR A 209 -3.62 -19.42 28.47
C THR A 209 -2.63 -20.02 29.46
N ARG A 210 -1.48 -20.54 29.02
CA ARG A 210 -0.34 -20.92 29.87
C ARG A 210 0.68 -19.79 30.07
N GLY A 211 0.61 -18.73 29.28
CA GLY A 211 1.54 -17.59 29.35
C GLY A 211 2.86 -17.86 28.64
N GLU A 212 2.87 -18.85 27.75
CA GLU A 212 4.02 -19.28 26.96
C GLU A 212 4.16 -18.46 25.68
N PHE A 213 5.30 -18.62 25.02
CA PHE A 213 5.58 -17.94 23.77
C PHE A 213 4.71 -18.47 22.60
N VAL A 214 3.99 -17.55 21.94
CA VAL A 214 3.04 -17.84 20.84
C VAL A 214 3.54 -17.42 19.45
N GLY A 215 4.82 -17.03 19.32
CA GLY A 215 5.43 -16.66 18.04
C GLY A 215 5.40 -15.16 17.68
N GLU A 216 5.02 -14.28 18.61
CA GLU A 216 5.05 -12.84 18.39
C GLU A 216 6.46 -12.24 18.47
N PRO A 217 6.73 -11.06 17.88
CA PRO A 217 7.98 -10.36 18.15
C PRO A 217 8.16 -10.05 19.63
N ILE A 218 9.33 -10.35 20.18
CA ILE A 218 9.70 -10.06 21.57
C ILE A 218 10.19 -8.62 21.68
N PRO A 219 9.63 -7.78 22.56
CA PRO A 219 10.14 -6.43 22.74
C PRO A 219 11.60 -6.44 23.19
N PRO A 220 12.36 -5.36 22.91
CA PRO A 220 13.64 -5.13 23.57
C PRO A 220 13.48 -5.26 25.10
N GLY A 221 14.57 -5.64 25.75
CA GLY A 221 14.59 -5.87 27.20
C GLY A 221 14.40 -7.34 27.60
N PHE A 222 14.06 -8.22 26.65
CA PHE A 222 13.81 -9.64 26.93
C PHE A 222 14.54 -10.58 25.98
N ILE A 223 14.80 -11.79 26.48
CA ILE A 223 15.17 -12.99 25.71
C ILE A 223 14.15 -14.11 25.92
N LEU A 224 14.23 -15.15 25.10
CA LEU A 224 13.44 -16.38 25.23
C LEU A 224 14.36 -17.56 25.58
N PRO A 225 14.57 -17.92 26.85
CA PRO A 225 15.36 -19.09 27.22
C PRO A 225 14.94 -20.33 26.44
N ILE A 226 15.92 -21.09 25.94
CA ILE A 226 15.69 -22.38 25.31
C ILE A 226 15.57 -23.40 26.45
N ILE A 227 14.36 -23.94 26.66
CA ILE A 227 14.08 -24.96 27.68
C ILE A 227 14.27 -26.38 27.13
N GLY A 228 14.36 -26.53 25.82
CA GLY A 228 14.57 -27.82 25.17
C GLY A 228 14.66 -27.70 23.66
N ARG A 229 14.92 -28.83 23.01
CA ARG A 229 14.83 -28.97 21.55
C ARG A 229 13.82 -30.07 21.24
N LYS A 230 12.96 -29.84 20.26
CA LYS A 230 12.10 -30.89 19.71
C LYS A 230 12.94 -31.87 18.89
N ALA A 231 12.36 -33.03 18.57
CA ALA A 231 12.99 -34.05 17.72
C ALA A 231 13.37 -33.51 16.33
N ASN A 232 12.64 -32.53 15.81
CA ASN A 232 12.93 -31.85 14.54
C ASN A 232 13.99 -30.73 14.66
N GLY A 233 14.68 -30.61 15.80
CA GLY A 233 15.69 -29.58 16.06
C GLY A 233 15.15 -28.21 16.43
N GLU A 234 13.84 -27.97 16.36
CA GLU A 234 13.25 -26.68 16.73
C GLU A 234 13.40 -26.40 18.23
N TYR A 235 13.73 -25.15 18.56
CA TYR A 235 13.78 -24.69 19.94
C TYR A 235 12.40 -24.71 20.60
N GLN A 236 12.35 -25.26 21.80
CA GLN A 236 11.28 -25.04 22.74
C GLN A 236 11.68 -23.86 23.63
N PHE A 237 10.88 -22.82 23.62
CA PHE A 237 11.14 -21.59 24.38
C PHE A 237 10.34 -21.59 25.68
N GLY A 238 10.96 -21.07 26.73
CA GLY A 238 10.30 -20.76 28.00
C GLY A 238 9.50 -19.46 27.94
N LYS A 239 9.26 -18.88 29.12
CA LYS A 239 8.70 -17.52 29.26
C LYS A 239 9.77 -16.48 28.94
N MET A 240 9.37 -15.21 28.82
CA MET A 240 10.32 -14.12 28.60
C MET A 240 11.15 -13.88 29.85
N ASP A 241 12.48 -13.79 29.69
CA ASP A 241 13.40 -13.44 30.77
C ASP A 241 14.04 -12.08 30.50
N PRO A 242 14.20 -11.21 31.52
CA PRO A 242 14.89 -9.95 31.38
C PRO A 242 16.29 -10.11 30.78
N TYR A 243 16.64 -9.24 29.86
CA TYR A 243 17.97 -9.18 29.23
C TYR A 243 18.66 -7.89 29.64
N PRO A 244 19.53 -7.91 30.67
CA PRO A 244 20.08 -6.71 31.29
C PRO A 244 20.70 -5.69 30.31
N PRO A 245 21.42 -6.10 29.25
CA PRO A 245 21.99 -5.14 28.28
C PRO A 245 20.94 -4.29 27.56
N HIS A 246 19.70 -4.77 27.42
CA HIS A 246 18.61 -4.01 26.80
C HIS A 246 17.70 -3.33 27.83
N THR A 247 17.48 -3.96 28.99
CA THR A 247 16.63 -3.43 30.07
C THR A 247 17.02 -2.01 30.49
N ALA A 248 18.32 -1.75 30.69
CA ALA A 248 18.80 -0.42 31.08
C ALA A 248 18.49 0.66 30.02
N ILE A 249 18.53 0.28 28.75
CA ILE A 249 18.23 1.17 27.63
C ILE A 249 16.73 1.45 27.56
N ASP A 250 15.88 0.44 27.79
CA ASP A 250 14.42 0.63 27.82
C ASP A 250 14.03 1.63 28.91
N VAL A 251 14.53 1.47 30.14
CA VAL A 251 14.26 2.42 31.23
C VAL A 251 14.68 3.84 30.84
N ARG A 252 15.86 4.01 30.25
CA ARG A 252 16.35 5.32 29.77
C ARG A 252 15.47 5.89 28.67
N ILE A 253 14.97 5.08 27.73
CA ILE A 253 14.01 5.52 26.69
C ILE A 253 12.74 6.07 27.32
N PHE A 254 12.19 5.41 28.35
CA PHE A 254 10.97 5.89 29.03
C PHE A 254 11.19 7.21 29.75
N GLN A 255 12.30 7.35 30.47
CA GLN A 255 12.69 8.61 31.14
C GLN A 255 12.82 9.75 30.12
N GLU A 256 13.51 9.50 29.01
CA GLU A 256 13.69 10.46 27.93
C GLU A 256 12.38 10.81 27.21
N TYR A 257 11.49 9.83 27.05
CA TYR A 257 10.17 10.05 26.48
C TYR A 257 9.33 10.99 27.34
N ILE A 258 9.33 10.80 28.65
CA ILE A 258 8.64 11.68 29.61
C ILE A 258 9.29 13.07 29.60
N ARG A 259 10.62 13.16 29.62
CA ARG A 259 11.37 14.43 29.51
C ARG A 259 11.03 15.19 28.24
N CYS A 260 10.88 14.48 27.13
CA CYS A 260 10.44 15.00 25.83
C CYS A 260 8.91 15.18 25.72
N ARG A 261 8.18 15.11 26.84
CA ARG A 261 6.72 15.27 26.95
C ARG A 261 5.94 14.34 26.02
N GLY A 262 6.45 13.13 25.79
CA GLY A 262 5.87 12.10 24.94
C GLY A 262 6.24 12.21 23.46
N SER A 263 7.33 12.89 23.11
CA SER A 263 7.70 13.16 21.70
C SER A 263 8.63 12.07 21.18
N LYS A 264 8.09 11.13 20.40
CA LYS A 264 8.83 9.97 19.88
C LYS A 264 10.08 10.36 19.11
N LEU A 265 9.97 11.35 18.23
CA LEU A 265 11.10 11.85 17.44
C LEU A 265 12.14 12.51 18.33
N GLN A 266 11.75 13.41 19.23
CA GLN A 266 12.72 14.08 20.11
C GLN A 266 13.40 13.09 21.07
N THR A 267 12.68 12.05 21.50
CA THR A 267 13.23 10.96 22.32
C THR A 267 14.29 10.19 21.53
N ALA A 268 13.96 9.76 20.31
CA ALA A 268 14.93 9.06 19.46
C ALA A 268 16.15 9.93 19.13
N LEU A 269 15.97 11.23 18.91
CA LEU A 269 17.06 12.19 18.71
C LEU A 269 17.93 12.39 19.96
N ALA A 270 17.31 12.46 21.14
CA ALA A 270 18.01 12.56 22.41
C ALA A 270 18.77 11.26 22.76
N MET A 271 18.41 10.15 22.11
CA MET A 271 19.02 8.83 22.26
C MET A 271 19.85 8.45 21.03
N ALA A 272 20.26 9.41 20.19
CA ALA A 272 20.94 9.12 18.92
C ALA A 272 22.33 8.47 19.10
N ASP A 273 22.97 8.71 20.24
CA ASP A 273 24.25 8.13 20.68
C ASP A 273 24.08 6.78 21.39
N VAL A 274 22.85 6.37 21.69
CA VAL A 274 22.52 5.12 22.39
C VAL A 274 21.98 4.09 21.40
N MET A 275 22.48 2.87 21.49
CA MET A 275 22.05 1.74 20.66
C MET A 275 21.80 0.53 21.54
N PHE A 276 20.81 -0.29 21.17
CA PHE A 276 20.70 -1.62 21.76
C PHE A 276 21.89 -2.47 21.29
N PRO A 277 22.72 -3.01 22.19
CA PRO A 277 23.82 -3.87 21.77
C PRO A 277 23.31 -5.10 21.04
N ARG A 278 24.18 -5.73 20.21
CA ARG A 278 23.86 -7.03 19.62
C ARG A 278 23.62 -8.05 20.73
N PHE A 279 22.79 -9.05 20.43
CA PHE A 279 22.65 -10.19 21.32
C PHE A 279 24.01 -10.91 21.43
N LEU A 280 24.32 -11.41 22.62
CA LEU A 280 25.51 -12.23 22.85
C LEU A 280 25.48 -13.50 21.97
N PRO A 281 26.63 -14.13 21.66
CA PRO A 281 26.70 -15.29 20.76
C PRO A 281 25.70 -16.41 21.06
N GLU A 282 25.47 -16.71 22.34
CA GLU A 282 24.53 -17.70 22.84
C GLU A 282 23.05 -17.33 22.59
N PHE A 283 22.76 -16.06 22.31
CA PHE A 283 21.42 -15.53 22.03
C PHE A 283 21.24 -15.06 20.58
N THR A 284 22.12 -15.47 19.66
CA THR A 284 22.03 -15.09 18.23
C THR A 284 20.68 -15.44 17.58
N TYR A 285 20.00 -16.50 18.04
CA TYR A 285 18.63 -16.82 17.56
C TYR A 285 17.61 -15.71 17.83
N MET A 286 17.83 -14.88 18.86
CA MET A 286 16.95 -13.75 19.20
C MET A 286 16.91 -12.68 18.12
N GLU A 287 17.89 -12.62 17.22
CA GLU A 287 17.83 -11.73 16.06
C GLU A 287 16.60 -11.99 15.18
N ARG A 288 16.10 -13.23 15.15
CA ARG A 288 14.89 -13.61 14.41
C ARG A 288 13.61 -13.28 15.19
N TYR A 289 13.63 -13.41 16.51
CA TYR A 289 12.42 -13.29 17.36
C TYR A 289 12.20 -11.90 17.96
N SER A 290 13.25 -11.10 18.12
CA SER A 290 13.15 -9.75 18.67
C SER A 290 12.48 -8.78 17.71
N ALA A 291 11.72 -7.82 18.24
CA ALA A 291 11.19 -6.68 17.51
C ALA A 291 12.32 -5.79 16.94
N LEU A 292 13.53 -5.87 17.51
CA LEU A 292 14.73 -5.18 17.00
C LEU A 292 15.13 -5.61 15.59
N ARG A 293 14.64 -6.76 15.07
CA ARG A 293 14.88 -7.20 13.69
C ARG A 293 14.43 -6.19 12.63
N SER A 294 13.49 -5.31 12.99
CA SER A 294 12.98 -4.23 12.14
C SER A 294 13.76 -2.92 12.26
N CYS A 295 14.68 -2.82 13.23
CA CYS A 295 15.48 -1.62 13.46
C CYS A 295 16.72 -1.61 12.55
N PRO A 296 17.20 -0.43 12.13
CA PRO A 296 18.46 -0.31 11.41
C PRO A 296 19.62 -0.89 12.22
N ARG A 297 20.36 -1.81 11.60
CA ARG A 297 21.56 -2.45 12.19
C ARG A 297 22.79 -1.60 11.90
N THR A 298 23.67 -1.51 12.88
CA THR A 298 24.98 -0.87 12.80
C THR A 298 26.06 -1.85 13.31
N PRO A 299 27.36 -1.55 13.15
CA PRO A 299 28.41 -2.34 13.78
C PRO A 299 28.26 -2.43 15.31
N ALA A 300 27.81 -1.36 15.96
CA ALA A 300 27.66 -1.28 17.40
C ALA A 300 26.35 -1.89 17.96
N GLY A 301 25.32 -2.07 17.12
CA GLY A 301 24.02 -2.58 17.58
C GLY A 301 22.82 -2.12 16.76
N TYR A 302 21.65 -2.07 17.38
CA TYR A 302 20.38 -1.64 16.79
C TYR A 302 20.06 -0.21 17.18
N ARG A 303 19.80 0.64 16.17
CA ARG A 303 19.46 2.05 16.41
C ARG A 303 18.06 2.22 16.99
N ILE A 304 17.91 3.14 17.93
CA ILE A 304 16.62 3.55 18.49
C ILE A 304 15.90 4.46 17.50
N THR A 305 14.73 4.04 17.03
CA THR A 305 13.90 4.82 16.09
C THR A 305 12.63 5.34 16.77
N PRO A 306 11.88 6.31 16.18
CA PRO A 306 10.60 6.74 16.75
C PRO A 306 9.56 5.62 16.76
N ALA A 307 9.68 4.64 15.85
CA ALA A 307 8.87 3.43 15.85
C ALA A 307 9.22 2.51 17.03
N THR A 308 10.51 2.32 17.32
CA THR A 308 10.99 1.59 18.51
C THR A 308 10.48 2.24 19.79
N VAL A 309 10.64 3.56 19.94
CA VAL A 309 10.13 4.33 21.09
C VAL A 309 8.63 4.14 21.25
N LYS A 310 7.85 4.27 20.15
CA LYS A 310 6.39 4.03 20.17
C LYS A 310 6.04 2.61 20.62
N GLY A 311 6.73 1.62 20.06
CA GLY A 311 6.51 0.21 20.37
C GLY A 311 6.71 -0.04 21.86
N LEU A 312 7.81 0.43 22.41
CA LEU A 312 8.15 0.28 23.83
C LEU A 312 7.13 0.95 24.75
N VAL A 313 6.85 2.25 24.59
CA VAL A 313 5.95 3.01 25.50
C VAL A 313 4.48 2.59 25.43
N THR A 314 4.13 1.61 24.60
CA THR A 314 2.78 1.04 24.50
C THR A 314 2.73 -0.46 24.72
N ASN A 315 3.86 -1.12 25.00
CA ASN A 315 3.93 -2.57 25.14
C ASN A 315 3.82 -2.99 26.62
N LEU A 316 2.64 -3.51 26.98
CA LEU A 316 2.33 -4.01 28.33
C LEU A 316 3.28 -5.11 28.82
N LYS A 317 3.97 -5.82 27.90
CA LYS A 317 4.95 -6.85 28.26
C LYS A 317 6.09 -6.26 29.10
N LEU A 318 6.40 -4.97 28.99
CA LEU A 318 7.50 -4.36 29.77
C LEU A 318 7.22 -4.29 31.28
N ILE A 319 5.95 -4.38 31.68
CA ILE A 319 5.49 -4.39 33.09
C ILE A 319 4.97 -5.76 33.52
N GLY A 320 5.41 -6.84 32.87
CA GLY A 320 5.00 -8.21 33.23
C GLY A 320 3.58 -8.59 32.79
N VAL A 321 2.88 -7.73 32.03
CA VAL A 321 1.53 -8.01 31.51
C VAL A 321 1.61 -8.57 30.10
N TRP A 322 1.18 -9.81 29.95
CA TRP A 322 1.17 -10.52 28.69
C TRP A 322 -0.25 -10.55 28.11
N ARG A 323 -0.39 -10.24 26.81
CA ARG A 323 -1.68 -10.23 26.11
C ARG A 323 -1.56 -10.89 24.75
N TRP A 324 -2.51 -11.76 24.43
CA TRP A 324 -2.69 -12.36 23.12
C TRP A 324 -4.18 -12.65 22.88
N GLY A 325 -4.73 -12.13 21.78
CA GLY A 325 -6.19 -12.15 21.56
C GLY A 325 -6.94 -11.54 22.75
N ASP A 326 -7.86 -12.33 23.29
CA ASP A 326 -8.65 -12.00 24.48
C ASP A 326 -8.01 -12.50 25.80
N THR A 327 -6.91 -13.25 25.71
CA THR A 327 -6.18 -13.71 26.90
C THR A 327 -5.27 -12.62 27.43
N ILE A 328 -5.43 -12.25 28.71
CA ILE A 328 -4.57 -11.33 29.44
C ILE A 328 -4.04 -12.04 30.69
N LYS A 329 -2.73 -11.97 30.89
CA LYS A 329 -2.06 -12.46 32.10
C LYS A 329 -1.22 -11.36 32.72
N VAL A 330 -1.53 -11.04 33.98
CA VAL A 330 -0.72 -10.13 34.81
C VAL A 330 0.36 -10.95 35.52
N ASN A 331 1.53 -10.36 35.75
CA ASN A 331 2.70 -11.02 36.37
C ASN A 331 3.12 -12.31 35.64
N ASN A 332 3.04 -12.31 34.31
CA ASN A 332 3.38 -13.47 33.51
C ASN A 332 4.89 -13.78 33.54
N HIS A 333 5.70 -12.72 33.59
CA HIS A 333 7.15 -12.70 33.57
C HIS A 333 7.67 -11.46 34.31
N GLU A 334 8.97 -11.42 34.63
CA GLU A 334 9.56 -10.32 35.40
C GLU A 334 9.52 -8.99 34.61
N PRO A 335 9.05 -7.89 35.21
CA PRO A 335 9.00 -6.59 34.54
C PRO A 335 10.40 -6.00 34.32
N VAL A 336 10.61 -5.36 33.18
CA VAL A 336 11.88 -4.69 32.83
C VAL A 336 11.82 -3.18 33.02
N VAL A 337 10.62 -2.60 33.02
CA VAL A 337 10.40 -1.17 33.28
C VAL A 337 9.56 -1.03 34.55
N PRO A 338 9.95 -0.14 35.49
CA PRO A 338 9.14 0.16 36.66
C PRO A 338 7.72 0.61 36.27
N GLU A 339 6.70 0.05 36.92
CA GLU A 339 5.30 0.25 36.54
C GLU A 339 4.89 1.74 36.52
N ALA A 340 5.26 2.51 37.55
CA ALA A 340 4.95 3.94 37.61
C ALA A 340 5.55 4.74 36.43
N LEU A 341 6.76 4.38 36.01
CA LEU A 341 7.43 4.99 34.86
C LEU A 341 6.70 4.62 33.56
N PHE A 342 6.30 3.35 33.43
CA PHE A 342 5.52 2.88 32.28
C PHE A 342 4.19 3.59 32.16
N LEU A 343 3.39 3.65 33.24
CA LEU A 343 2.07 4.27 33.24
C LEU A 343 2.12 5.74 32.84
N THR A 344 3.07 6.50 33.38
CA THR A 344 3.27 7.92 33.01
C THR A 344 3.58 8.07 31.51
N ALA A 345 4.46 7.23 30.96
CA ALA A 345 4.78 7.25 29.54
C ALA A 345 3.59 6.80 28.67
N TYR A 346 2.85 5.79 29.13
CA TYR A 346 1.67 5.26 28.46
C TYR A 346 0.56 6.30 28.38
N GLU A 347 0.30 7.05 29.47
CA GLU A 347 -0.63 8.18 29.49
C GLU A 347 -0.23 9.27 28.48
N LEU A 348 1.05 9.67 28.45
CA LEU A 348 1.54 10.61 27.44
C LEU A 348 1.37 10.07 26.02
N ALA A 349 1.57 8.76 25.82
CA ALA A 349 1.36 8.10 24.55
C ALA A 349 -0.13 8.07 24.16
N LEU A 350 -1.05 7.86 25.10
CA LEU A 350 -2.50 7.88 24.89
C LEU A 350 -3.02 9.30 24.66
N ALA A 351 -2.60 10.29 25.45
CA ALA A 351 -2.98 11.69 25.28
C ALA A 351 -2.56 12.24 23.91
N ARG A 352 -1.48 11.70 23.33
CA ARG A 352 -1.01 12.00 21.97
C ARG A 352 -1.55 11.07 20.91
N ALA A 353 -1.97 9.86 21.28
CA ALA A 353 -2.71 9.01 20.40
C ALA A 353 -4.07 9.67 20.22
N LYS A 354 -4.21 10.39 19.10
CA LYS A 354 -5.53 10.85 18.64
C LYS A 354 -6.51 9.67 18.74
N PRO A 355 -7.77 9.91 19.12
CA PRO A 355 -8.75 8.84 19.33
C PRO A 355 -8.74 7.89 18.15
N LYS A 356 -8.32 6.65 18.41
CA LYS A 356 -8.37 5.56 17.42
C LYS A 356 -9.78 4.99 17.43
N GLY A 357 -10.71 5.72 16.84
CA GLY A 357 -11.96 5.13 16.35
C GLY A 357 -11.77 4.75 14.88
N ARG A 358 -12.37 3.63 14.44
CA ARG A 358 -12.52 3.32 13.00
C ARG A 358 -13.22 4.46 12.22
N ALA A 359 -13.84 5.42 12.93
CA ALA A 359 -14.56 6.56 12.37
C ALA A 359 -13.80 7.90 12.38
N VAL A 360 -12.59 8.01 12.95
CA VAL A 360 -11.81 9.27 12.84
C VAL A 360 -11.06 9.24 11.51
N TYR A 361 -11.81 9.42 10.43
CA TYR A 361 -11.26 9.63 9.09
C TYR A 361 -10.35 10.85 9.15
N TYR A 362 -9.05 10.60 9.15
CA TYR A 362 -8.11 11.68 9.01
C TYR A 362 -8.18 12.16 7.56
N GLU A 363 -8.75 13.34 7.33
CA GLU A 363 -8.80 13.95 5.99
C GLU A 363 -7.36 14.07 5.44
N PRO A 364 -7.00 13.27 4.41
CA PRO A 364 -5.65 13.30 3.88
C PRO A 364 -5.34 14.70 3.36
N MET A 365 -4.09 15.13 3.53
CA MET A 365 -3.63 16.33 2.85
C MET A 365 -3.67 16.10 1.33
N GLU A 366 -3.90 17.16 0.55
CA GLU A 366 -4.07 17.09 -0.91
C GLU A 366 -3.06 16.17 -1.61
N TRP A 367 -1.77 16.30 -1.30
CA TRP A 367 -0.70 15.52 -1.92
C TRP A 367 -0.26 14.26 -1.14
N SER A 368 -1.06 13.80 -0.18
CA SER A 368 -0.71 12.64 0.66
C SER A 368 -0.57 11.35 -0.17
N GLY A 369 0.59 10.69 -0.04
CA GLY A 369 0.92 9.46 -0.75
C GLY A 369 1.45 9.64 -2.18
N LEU A 370 1.56 10.87 -2.69
CA LEU A 370 2.08 11.15 -4.03
C LEU A 370 3.51 11.71 -4.01
N LEU A 371 3.95 12.29 -2.90
CA LEU A 371 5.23 12.99 -2.81
C LEU A 371 6.38 12.05 -2.44
N TRP A 372 7.51 12.15 -3.15
CA TRP A 372 8.74 11.40 -2.93
C TRP A 372 9.93 12.35 -2.79
N CYS A 373 10.76 12.17 -1.77
CA CYS A 373 11.99 12.92 -1.56
C CYS A 373 13.14 12.24 -2.30
N CYS A 374 13.80 12.97 -3.19
CA CYS A 374 14.90 12.49 -4.04
C CYS A 374 16.27 13.03 -3.61
N ASN A 375 16.38 13.55 -2.38
CA ASN A 375 17.65 13.97 -1.76
C ASN A 375 18.43 12.82 -1.11
N HIS A 376 18.19 11.58 -1.56
CA HIS A 376 18.82 10.36 -1.06
C HIS A 376 19.12 9.42 -2.23
N ASP A 377 20.07 8.48 -2.04
CA ASP A 377 20.44 7.50 -3.08
C ASP A 377 19.25 6.70 -3.63
N LYS A 378 18.24 6.49 -2.78
CA LYS A 378 16.96 5.87 -3.14
C LYS A 378 15.84 6.84 -2.76
N PRO A 379 14.95 7.20 -3.71
CA PRO A 379 13.79 8.04 -3.41
C PRO A 379 12.97 7.49 -2.25
N ALA A 380 12.51 8.38 -1.37
CA ALA A 380 11.76 8.00 -0.18
C ALA A 380 10.41 8.71 -0.13
N LEU A 381 9.34 7.99 0.22
CA LEU A 381 8.02 8.60 0.35
C LEU A 381 8.04 9.75 1.38
N VAL A 382 7.26 10.80 1.12
CA VAL A 382 7.07 11.93 2.04
C VAL A 382 5.76 11.74 2.80
N SER A 383 5.84 11.72 4.12
CA SER A 383 4.69 11.56 5.01
C SER A 383 3.96 12.88 5.25
N SER A 384 2.63 12.83 5.21
CA SER A 384 1.75 13.97 5.50
C SER A 384 1.34 14.00 6.98
N TYR A 385 1.49 15.15 7.63
CA TYR A 385 1.08 15.37 9.03
C TYR A 385 0.05 16.50 9.12
N SER A 386 -1.26 16.16 9.13
CA SER A 386 -2.37 17.13 9.24
C SER A 386 -2.18 18.20 10.25
N SER A 387 -1.87 17.77 11.48
CA SER A 387 -2.07 18.61 12.66
C SER A 387 -1.08 19.77 12.65
N GLY A 388 0.04 19.61 11.93
CA GLY A 388 0.95 20.70 11.64
C GLY A 388 0.80 21.28 10.23
N GLY A 389 0.02 20.66 9.35
CA GLY A 389 -0.01 20.98 7.93
C GLY A 389 1.37 20.90 7.31
N VAL A 390 2.15 19.86 7.62
CA VAL A 390 3.53 19.68 7.14
C VAL A 390 3.73 18.36 6.43
N TYR A 391 4.62 18.38 5.44
CA TYR A 391 5.16 17.22 4.74
C TYR A 391 6.58 16.94 5.25
N ARG A 392 6.89 15.68 5.53
CA ARG A 392 8.23 15.27 6.00
C ARG A 392 8.77 14.07 5.27
N CYS A 393 10.07 14.05 4.98
CA CYS A 393 10.72 12.85 4.46
C CYS A 393 10.52 11.68 5.44
N LYS A 394 9.95 10.57 4.96
CA LYS A 394 9.68 9.39 5.79
C LYS A 394 10.97 8.66 6.18
N ARG A 395 11.93 8.54 5.25
CA ARG A 395 13.21 7.85 5.50
C ARG A 395 13.95 8.43 6.70
N ASP A 396 14.17 9.74 6.71
CA ASP A 396 14.90 10.39 7.81
C ASP A 396 14.11 10.41 9.11
N TYR A 397 12.79 10.60 9.01
CA TYR A 397 11.91 10.56 10.17
C TYR A 397 11.93 9.17 10.84
N ASP A 398 11.78 8.11 10.06
CA ASP A 398 11.76 6.74 10.55
C ASP A 398 13.16 6.30 11.03
N ALA A 399 14.22 6.76 10.38
CA ALA A 399 15.60 6.41 10.77
C ALA A 399 16.13 7.18 11.99
N ALA A 400 15.45 8.25 12.42
CA ALA A 400 15.92 9.19 13.44
C ALA A 400 17.38 9.65 13.24
N LEU A 401 17.80 9.83 11.98
CA LEU A 401 19.16 10.19 11.58
C LEU A 401 19.54 11.65 11.90
N GLY A 402 18.91 12.27 12.90
CA GLY A 402 19.10 13.68 13.17
C GLY A 402 18.24 14.58 12.29
N ARG A 403 18.89 15.23 11.32
CA ARG A 403 18.28 16.26 10.47
C ARG A 403 17.36 15.60 9.43
N ILE A 404 16.08 15.93 9.46
CA ILE A 404 15.14 15.54 8.41
C ILE A 404 15.43 16.41 7.19
N CYS A 405 15.81 15.82 6.07
CA CYS A 405 16.13 16.56 4.85
C CYS A 405 14.97 17.47 4.42
N LEU A 406 13.76 16.93 4.35
CA LEU A 406 12.54 17.64 3.98
C LEU A 406 11.59 17.72 5.17
N ASN A 407 11.31 18.93 5.65
CA ASN A 407 10.23 19.22 6.60
C ASN A 407 9.62 20.57 6.23
N ILE A 408 8.49 20.53 5.53
CA ILE A 408 7.94 21.71 4.86
C ILE A 408 6.44 21.90 5.11
N GLU A 409 6.03 23.16 5.29
CA GLU A 409 4.60 23.51 5.36
C GLU A 409 3.90 23.23 4.02
N LYS A 410 2.67 22.73 4.10
CA LYS A 410 1.86 22.33 2.95
C LYS A 410 1.69 23.42 1.90
N ARG A 411 1.66 24.70 2.29
CA ARG A 411 1.50 25.81 1.35
C ARG A 411 2.58 25.88 0.29
N PHE A 412 3.81 25.47 0.61
CA PHE A 412 4.92 25.48 -0.35
C PHE A 412 4.82 24.33 -1.36
N ILE A 413 3.90 23.39 -1.19
CA ILE A 413 3.73 22.24 -2.06
C ILE A 413 2.34 22.29 -2.71
N ASN A 414 1.29 22.39 -1.89
CA ASN A 414 -0.10 22.40 -2.34
C ASN A 414 -0.34 23.51 -3.35
N GLU A 415 -0.11 24.77 -3.00
CA GLU A 415 -0.48 25.89 -3.86
C GLU A 415 0.25 25.86 -5.23
N PRO A 416 1.59 25.74 -5.29
CA PRO A 416 2.29 25.65 -6.58
C PRO A 416 1.87 24.43 -7.42
N LEU A 417 1.92 23.23 -6.83
CA LEU A 417 1.67 22.00 -7.58
C LEU A 417 0.22 21.89 -8.01
N THR A 418 -0.72 22.24 -7.13
CA THR A 418 -2.15 22.23 -7.46
C THR A 418 -2.44 23.23 -8.57
N THR A 419 -1.88 24.44 -8.51
CA THR A 419 -2.10 25.44 -9.56
C THR A 419 -1.56 24.96 -10.91
N GLU A 420 -0.34 24.43 -10.94
CA GLU A 420 0.25 23.92 -12.18
C GLU A 420 -0.45 22.68 -12.71
N VAL A 421 -0.87 21.74 -11.85
CA VAL A 421 -1.65 20.58 -12.29
C VAL A 421 -3.00 21.02 -12.82
N LEU A 422 -3.74 21.88 -12.12
CA LEU A 422 -5.04 22.37 -12.60
C LEU A 422 -4.91 23.17 -13.91
N ARG A 423 -3.82 23.93 -14.10
CA ARG A 423 -3.51 24.62 -15.37
C ARG A 423 -3.32 23.62 -16.53
N GLN A 424 -2.74 22.47 -16.24
CA GLN A 424 -2.50 21.40 -17.21
C GLN A 424 -3.71 20.51 -17.46
N LEU A 425 -4.67 20.51 -16.53
CA LEU A 425 -5.96 19.85 -16.66
C LEU A 425 -6.92 20.70 -17.51
N ASP A 426 -6.50 21.07 -18.72
CA ASP A 426 -7.43 21.51 -19.76
C ASP A 426 -8.02 20.27 -20.41
N PHE A 427 -9.02 19.70 -19.74
CA PHE A 427 -9.74 18.54 -20.24
C PHE A 427 -10.60 18.87 -21.46
N THR A 428 -10.81 20.15 -21.80
CA THR A 428 -11.88 20.59 -22.70
C THR A 428 -11.93 19.79 -24.00
N PRO A 429 -10.85 19.65 -24.80
CA PRO A 429 -10.95 18.98 -26.10
C PRO A 429 -11.11 17.46 -25.98
N CYS A 430 -10.27 16.81 -25.16
CA CYS A 430 -10.25 15.34 -25.04
C CYS A 430 -11.44 14.82 -24.22
N ALA A 431 -11.87 15.56 -23.19
CA ALA A 431 -13.08 15.21 -22.47
C ALA A 431 -14.32 15.47 -23.32
N GLU A 432 -14.37 16.48 -24.19
CA GLU A 432 -15.49 16.62 -25.13
C GLU A 432 -15.60 15.42 -26.05
N GLU A 433 -14.50 14.96 -26.65
CA GLU A 433 -14.49 13.77 -27.52
C GLU A 433 -14.95 12.51 -26.76
N VAL A 434 -14.44 12.28 -25.56
CA VAL A 434 -14.80 11.06 -24.80
C VAL A 434 -16.20 11.16 -24.18
N LEU A 435 -16.63 12.35 -23.76
CA LEU A 435 -18.01 12.55 -23.31
C LEU A 435 -18.98 12.40 -24.48
N GLU A 436 -18.65 12.89 -25.68
CA GLU A 436 -19.43 12.68 -26.89
C GLU A 436 -19.49 11.19 -27.26
N GLN A 437 -18.37 10.46 -27.16
CA GLN A 437 -18.36 9.01 -27.34
C GLN A 437 -19.27 8.32 -26.32
N LEU A 438 -19.19 8.70 -25.04
CA LEU A 438 -20.05 8.12 -23.99
C LEU A 438 -21.53 8.50 -24.16
N GLU A 439 -21.84 9.70 -24.65
CA GLU A 439 -23.20 10.11 -25.00
C GLU A 439 -23.73 9.27 -26.15
N ASN A 440 -22.91 9.06 -27.19
CA ASN A 440 -23.24 8.21 -28.33
C ASN A 440 -23.44 6.74 -27.89
N GLU A 441 -22.57 6.20 -27.04
CA GLU A 441 -22.73 4.86 -26.45
C GLU A 441 -24.00 4.74 -25.59
N ALA A 442 -24.34 5.78 -24.83
CA ALA A 442 -25.54 5.80 -24.00
C ALA A 442 -26.83 5.92 -24.85
N VAL A 443 -26.81 6.69 -25.93
CA VAL A 443 -27.91 6.78 -26.90
C VAL A 443 -28.08 5.44 -27.62
N GLN A 444 -26.98 4.84 -28.07
CA GLN A 444 -26.98 3.55 -28.75
C GLN A 444 -27.49 2.44 -27.81
N GLY A 445 -27.01 2.40 -26.56
CA GLY A 445 -27.47 1.43 -25.57
C GLY A 445 -28.96 1.57 -25.23
N LYS A 446 -29.50 2.80 -25.21
CA LYS A 446 -30.95 3.03 -25.06
C LYS A 446 -31.74 2.51 -26.25
N LEU A 447 -31.24 2.72 -27.48
CA LEU A 447 -31.85 2.22 -28.69
C LEU A 447 -31.84 0.69 -28.72
N GLU A 448 -30.72 0.07 -28.36
CA GLU A 448 -30.59 -1.39 -28.26
C GLU A 448 -31.51 -1.96 -27.19
N THR A 449 -31.63 -1.32 -26.02
CA THR A 449 -32.55 -1.73 -24.96
C THR A 449 -34.01 -1.59 -25.40
N ALA A 450 -34.36 -0.52 -26.13
CA ALA A 450 -35.70 -0.31 -26.66
C ALA A 450 -36.05 -1.35 -27.74
N ASN A 451 -35.12 -1.64 -28.66
CA ASN A 451 -35.27 -2.67 -29.68
C ASN A 451 -35.41 -4.05 -29.05
N TYR A 452 -34.57 -4.39 -28.08
CA TYR A 452 -34.65 -5.64 -27.31
C TYR A 452 -36.02 -5.75 -26.62
N SER A 453 -36.47 -4.69 -25.93
CA SER A 453 -37.78 -4.69 -25.28
C SER A 453 -38.92 -4.85 -26.29
N GLN A 454 -38.83 -4.20 -27.45
CA GLN A 454 -39.82 -4.31 -28.51
C GLN A 454 -39.85 -5.73 -29.10
N GLU A 455 -38.70 -6.36 -29.30
CA GLU A 455 -38.57 -7.74 -29.79
C GLU A 455 -39.14 -8.74 -28.78
N VAL A 456 -38.85 -8.56 -27.48
CA VAL A 456 -39.48 -9.35 -26.40
C VAL A 456 -41.00 -9.22 -26.47
N THR A 457 -41.54 -8.00 -26.49
CA THR A 457 -42.98 -7.76 -26.55
C THR A 457 -43.62 -8.31 -27.84
N GLU A 458 -42.92 -8.26 -28.97
CA GLU A 458 -43.39 -8.82 -30.24
C GLU A 458 -43.47 -10.35 -30.19
N LEU A 459 -42.43 -11.01 -29.66
CA LEU A 459 -42.39 -12.47 -29.47
C LEU A 459 -43.47 -12.92 -28.49
N GLU A 460 -43.66 -12.22 -27.37
CA GLU A 460 -44.73 -12.48 -26.40
C GLU A 460 -46.13 -12.36 -27.05
N ARG A 461 -46.37 -11.28 -27.79
CA ARG A 461 -47.63 -11.08 -28.52
C ARG A 461 -47.85 -12.18 -29.58
N ARG A 462 -46.79 -12.60 -30.27
CA ARG A 462 -46.85 -13.67 -31.27
C ARG A 462 -47.19 -15.01 -30.63
N LEU A 463 -46.62 -15.33 -29.46
CA LEU A 463 -46.96 -16.53 -28.70
C LEU A 463 -48.44 -16.53 -28.30
N GLU A 464 -48.96 -15.40 -27.80
CA GLU A 464 -50.36 -15.28 -27.43
C GLU A 464 -51.29 -15.46 -28.65
N ASN A 465 -50.95 -14.86 -29.79
CA ASN A 465 -51.71 -15.06 -31.03
C ASN A 465 -51.66 -16.53 -31.51
N LEU A 466 -50.49 -17.17 -31.52
CA LEU A 466 -50.35 -18.58 -31.91
C LEU A 466 -51.16 -19.50 -31.00
N LYS A 467 -51.20 -19.19 -29.69
CA LYS A 467 -51.98 -19.92 -28.70
C LYS A 467 -53.48 -19.87 -28.98
N GLN A 468 -54.00 -18.76 -29.53
CA GLN A 468 -55.41 -18.64 -29.93
C GLN A 468 -55.77 -19.50 -31.15
N TYR A 469 -54.79 -19.87 -32.00
CA TYR A 469 -55.02 -20.73 -33.17
C TYR A 469 -54.93 -22.23 -32.87
N LEU A 470 -54.39 -22.61 -31.69
CA LEU A 470 -54.40 -24.00 -31.23
C LEU A 470 -55.84 -24.40 -30.88
N GLY A 471 -56.31 -25.53 -31.39
CA GLY A 471 -57.71 -25.96 -31.30
C GLY A 471 -58.62 -25.60 -32.49
N CYS A 472 -58.07 -25.21 -33.65
CA CYS A 472 -58.87 -24.85 -34.84
C CYS A 472 -59.56 -26.03 -35.57
N GLY A 473 -59.48 -27.25 -35.03
CA GLY A 473 -60.17 -28.45 -35.54
C GLY A 473 -59.53 -29.13 -36.77
N ASP A 474 -58.55 -28.50 -37.41
CA ASP A 474 -57.76 -29.04 -38.52
C ASP A 474 -56.39 -29.51 -38.01
N LYS A 475 -56.21 -30.84 -37.91
CA LYS A 475 -55.01 -31.47 -37.36
C LYS A 475 -53.72 -31.08 -38.08
N GLN A 476 -53.75 -30.86 -39.40
CA GLN A 476 -52.52 -30.53 -40.13
C GLN A 476 -52.09 -29.09 -39.87
N ARG A 477 -53.04 -28.16 -39.74
CA ARG A 477 -52.76 -26.76 -39.38
C ARG A 477 -52.32 -26.62 -37.94
N GLU A 478 -52.93 -27.39 -37.04
CA GLU A 478 -52.59 -27.37 -35.62
C GLU A 478 -51.15 -27.80 -35.34
N GLU A 479 -50.67 -28.85 -36.02
CA GLU A 479 -49.26 -29.28 -35.94
C GLU A 479 -48.30 -28.17 -36.39
N ILE A 480 -48.63 -27.47 -37.49
CA ILE A 480 -47.82 -26.35 -38.00
C ILE A 480 -47.78 -25.20 -36.97
N TYR A 481 -48.92 -24.84 -36.37
CA TYR A 481 -48.97 -23.79 -35.35
C TYR A 481 -48.22 -24.18 -34.07
N TRP A 482 -48.28 -25.45 -33.68
CA TRP A 482 -47.55 -25.95 -32.52
C TRP A 482 -46.03 -25.86 -32.71
N GLN A 483 -45.52 -26.26 -33.89
CA GLN A 483 -44.10 -26.11 -34.23
C GLN A 483 -43.66 -24.64 -34.24
N GLN A 484 -44.49 -23.73 -34.76
CA GLN A 484 -44.21 -22.30 -34.72
C GLN A 484 -44.23 -21.72 -33.30
N TYR A 485 -45.11 -22.22 -32.43
CA TYR A 485 -45.19 -21.83 -31.03
C TYR A 485 -43.90 -22.21 -30.29
N GLN A 486 -43.48 -23.48 -30.40
CA GLN A 486 -42.26 -23.96 -29.76
C GLN A 486 -41.01 -23.20 -30.23
N ALA A 487 -40.88 -22.97 -31.54
CA ALA A 487 -39.75 -22.21 -32.09
C ALA A 487 -39.75 -20.73 -31.63
N THR A 488 -40.92 -20.13 -31.44
CA THR A 488 -41.03 -18.74 -30.92
C THR A 488 -40.73 -18.68 -29.42
N GLU A 489 -41.14 -19.70 -28.66
CA GLU A 489 -40.86 -19.82 -27.22
C GLU A 489 -39.37 -20.02 -26.95
N GLU A 490 -38.70 -20.87 -27.73
CA GLU A 490 -37.27 -21.10 -27.64
C GLU A 490 -36.48 -19.81 -27.93
N LYS A 491 -36.85 -19.06 -28.99
CA LYS A 491 -36.26 -17.75 -29.28
C LYS A 491 -36.44 -16.75 -28.16
N LEU A 492 -37.62 -16.69 -27.54
CA LEU A 492 -37.86 -15.79 -26.41
C LEU A 492 -37.00 -16.20 -25.20
N LYS A 493 -36.89 -17.50 -24.91
CA LYS A 493 -36.02 -18.02 -23.85
C LYS A 493 -34.56 -17.70 -24.11
N ASP A 494 -34.07 -17.88 -25.33
CA ASP A 494 -32.70 -17.54 -25.72
C ASP A 494 -32.42 -16.04 -25.55
N LEU A 495 -33.37 -15.20 -25.94
CA LEU A 495 -33.26 -13.75 -25.85
C LEU A 495 -33.27 -13.30 -24.38
N LEU A 496 -34.11 -13.89 -23.53
CA LEU A 496 -34.15 -13.63 -22.08
C LEU A 496 -32.92 -14.15 -21.32
N ASN A 497 -32.34 -15.28 -21.76
CA ASN A 497 -31.13 -15.86 -21.17
C ASN A 497 -29.86 -15.09 -21.56
N ASN A 498 -29.91 -14.30 -22.64
CA ASN A 498 -28.83 -13.46 -23.11
C ASN A 498 -29.24 -11.98 -23.13
N PRO A 499 -29.56 -11.38 -21.96
CA PRO A 499 -29.96 -9.98 -21.92
C PRO A 499 -28.82 -9.11 -22.43
N VAL A 500 -29.15 -8.11 -23.25
CA VAL A 500 -28.17 -7.11 -23.71
C VAL A 500 -27.55 -6.45 -22.47
N PRO A 501 -26.22 -6.48 -22.29
CA PRO A 501 -25.59 -5.90 -21.11
C PRO A 501 -25.84 -4.40 -21.08
N VAL A 502 -26.72 -3.97 -20.19
CA VAL A 502 -27.05 -2.56 -20.01
C VAL A 502 -25.84 -1.86 -19.39
N LYS A 503 -25.07 -1.14 -20.21
CA LYS A 503 -24.09 -0.16 -19.71
C LYS A 503 -24.86 1.09 -19.25
N THR A 504 -25.34 1.09 -18.01
CA THR A 504 -26.04 2.22 -17.41
C THR A 504 -25.05 3.31 -17.00
N ILE A 505 -24.59 4.11 -17.97
CA ILE A 505 -24.13 5.47 -17.68
C ILE A 505 -25.31 6.37 -17.99
N ALA A 506 -25.93 6.98 -16.97
CA ALA A 506 -27.06 7.86 -17.23
C ALA A 506 -26.54 9.15 -17.90
N ALA A 507 -27.27 9.66 -18.90
CA ALA A 507 -26.92 10.93 -19.55
C ALA A 507 -26.83 12.11 -18.55
N ILE A 508 -27.53 12.00 -17.41
CA ILE A 508 -27.46 12.95 -16.30
C ILE A 508 -26.05 12.98 -15.68
N ASP A 509 -25.41 11.81 -15.57
CA ASP A 509 -24.07 11.68 -14.99
C ASP A 509 -23.02 12.32 -15.91
N ILE A 510 -23.16 12.14 -17.24
CA ILE A 510 -22.24 12.71 -18.22
C ILE A 510 -22.25 14.25 -18.14
N ARG A 511 -23.44 14.85 -18.08
CA ARG A 511 -23.58 16.31 -17.92
C ARG A 511 -23.00 16.79 -16.58
N ALA A 512 -23.22 16.03 -15.50
CA ALA A 512 -22.64 16.35 -14.20
C ALA A 512 -21.10 16.30 -14.22
N VAL A 513 -20.52 15.29 -14.87
CA VAL A 513 -19.06 15.17 -15.06
C VAL A 513 -18.53 16.30 -15.94
N LYS A 514 -19.21 16.65 -17.04
CA LYS A 514 -18.82 17.80 -17.89
C LYS A 514 -18.78 19.09 -17.08
N GLN A 515 -19.84 19.38 -16.33
CA GLN A 515 -19.88 20.55 -15.45
C GLN A 515 -18.83 20.49 -14.34
N PHE A 516 -18.56 19.31 -13.80
CA PHE A 516 -17.53 19.10 -12.79
C PHE A 516 -16.13 19.43 -13.34
N LEU A 517 -15.77 18.90 -14.51
CA LEU A 517 -14.47 19.11 -15.13
C LEU A 517 -14.26 20.58 -15.52
N VAL A 518 -15.26 21.23 -16.14
CA VAL A 518 -15.18 22.65 -16.53
C VAL A 518 -15.02 23.56 -15.32
N ASN A 519 -15.71 23.26 -14.22
CA ASN A 519 -15.65 24.07 -13.00
C ASN A 519 -14.50 23.68 -12.05
N LEU A 520 -13.70 22.66 -12.40
CA LEU A 520 -12.73 22.07 -11.48
C LEU A 520 -11.72 23.10 -10.94
N PRO A 521 -11.09 23.98 -11.76
CA PRO A 521 -10.14 24.97 -11.25
C PRO A 521 -10.79 25.99 -10.30
N GLY A 522 -11.98 26.49 -10.67
CA GLY A 522 -12.70 27.51 -9.90
C GLY A 522 -13.30 26.98 -8.60
N LYS A 523 -13.72 25.71 -8.58
CA LYS A 523 -14.32 25.05 -7.41
C LYS A 523 -13.33 24.23 -6.61
N TRP A 524 -12.05 24.16 -6.98
CA TRP A 524 -11.07 23.27 -6.35
C TRP A 524 -11.04 23.40 -4.82
N GLN A 525 -11.01 24.63 -4.30
CA GLN A 525 -10.95 24.87 -2.85
C GLN A 525 -12.24 24.54 -2.09
N SER A 526 -13.38 24.43 -2.80
CA SER A 526 -14.66 24.03 -2.20
C SER A 526 -14.72 22.52 -1.90
N TYR A 527 -13.89 21.71 -2.57
CA TYR A 527 -13.85 20.27 -2.35
C TYR A 527 -13.10 19.89 -1.08
N THR A 528 -13.58 18.82 -0.43
CA THR A 528 -12.92 18.26 0.76
C THR A 528 -11.49 17.79 0.40
N PRO A 529 -10.54 17.82 1.35
CA PRO A 529 -9.18 17.34 1.10
C PRO A 529 -9.11 15.89 0.61
N THR A 530 -10.07 15.04 1.04
CA THR A 530 -10.20 13.65 0.60
C THR A 530 -10.50 13.55 -0.89
N VAL A 531 -11.50 14.30 -1.39
CA VAL A 531 -11.87 14.32 -2.81
C VAL A 531 -10.70 14.83 -3.64
N ARG A 532 -10.08 15.94 -3.22
CA ARG A 532 -8.88 16.49 -3.88
C ARG A 532 -7.73 15.48 -3.97
N ASN A 533 -7.42 14.77 -2.88
CA ASN A 533 -6.37 13.75 -2.88
C ASN A 533 -6.69 12.57 -3.80
N ARG A 534 -7.95 12.12 -3.82
CA ARG A 534 -8.39 11.03 -4.71
C ARG A 534 -8.23 11.44 -6.17
N LEU A 535 -8.73 12.62 -6.56
CA LEU A 535 -8.60 13.15 -7.92
C LEU A 535 -7.13 13.23 -8.35
N LEU A 536 -6.25 13.77 -7.50
CA LEU A 536 -4.81 13.82 -7.81
C LEU A 536 -4.21 12.42 -8.00
N LYS A 537 -4.60 11.42 -7.19
CA LYS A 537 -4.13 10.02 -7.36
C LYS A 537 -4.67 9.33 -8.61
N LEU A 538 -5.75 9.81 -9.19
CA LEU A 538 -6.28 9.29 -10.45
C LEU A 538 -5.37 9.67 -11.62
N ILE A 539 -4.86 10.90 -11.63
CA ILE A 539 -4.13 11.48 -12.76
C ILE A 539 -2.59 11.50 -12.57
N ILE A 540 -2.12 11.60 -11.33
CA ILE A 540 -0.69 11.66 -10.98
C ILE A 540 -0.23 10.29 -10.51
N GLU A 541 0.91 9.84 -11.03
CA GLU A 541 1.59 8.63 -10.56
C GLU A 541 2.39 8.94 -9.29
N LYS A 542 3.28 9.94 -9.36
CA LYS A 542 4.11 10.41 -8.25
C LYS A 542 4.63 11.81 -8.50
N VAL A 543 5.13 12.47 -7.46
CA VAL A 543 5.85 13.74 -7.53
C VAL A 543 7.19 13.60 -6.83
N GLU A 544 8.27 13.76 -7.58
CA GLU A 544 9.64 13.70 -7.07
C GLU A 544 10.09 15.10 -6.64
N LEU A 545 10.53 15.22 -5.40
CA LEU A 545 10.96 16.46 -4.76
C LEU A 545 12.47 16.41 -4.55
N ARG A 546 13.19 17.26 -5.27
CA ARG A 546 14.58 17.63 -4.98
C ARG A 546 14.55 18.99 -4.32
N HIS A 547 15.25 19.18 -3.21
CA HIS A 547 15.14 20.42 -2.47
C HIS A 547 16.48 20.89 -1.90
N ASP A 548 16.62 22.21 -1.76
CA ASP A 548 17.66 22.86 -0.99
C ASP A 548 17.02 23.81 0.06
N ALA A 549 17.80 24.73 0.62
CA ALA A 549 17.30 25.67 1.62
C ALA A 549 16.31 26.72 1.07
N LYS A 550 16.40 27.06 -0.23
CA LYS A 550 15.71 28.15 -0.92
C LYS A 550 14.79 27.67 -2.05
N ILE A 551 15.02 26.51 -2.63
CA ILE A 551 14.41 26.03 -3.85
C ILE A 551 13.94 24.59 -3.65
N ILE A 552 12.79 24.26 -4.23
CA ILE A 552 12.26 22.91 -4.33
C ILE A 552 11.95 22.68 -5.79
N GLU A 553 12.69 21.78 -6.41
CA GLU A 553 12.40 21.26 -7.74
C GLU A 553 11.46 20.06 -7.58
N ALA A 554 10.24 20.23 -8.07
CA ALA A 554 9.22 19.19 -8.09
C ALA A 554 9.03 18.68 -9.52
N THR A 555 9.22 17.38 -9.73
CA THR A 555 8.94 16.71 -11.00
C THR A 555 7.68 15.87 -10.85
N VAL A 556 6.60 16.29 -11.49
CA VAL A 556 5.29 15.62 -11.47
C VAL A 556 5.27 14.57 -12.58
N HIS A 557 5.17 13.29 -12.19
CA HIS A 557 5.04 12.15 -13.10
C HIS A 557 3.54 11.84 -13.25
N TRP A 558 3.02 12.00 -14.46
CA TRP A 558 1.62 11.77 -14.79
C TRP A 558 1.42 10.31 -15.19
N LYS A 559 0.25 9.74 -14.90
CA LYS A 559 -0.06 8.36 -15.31
C LYS A 559 -0.12 8.16 -16.83
N THR A 560 -0.21 9.24 -17.60
CA THR A 560 -0.08 9.23 -19.05
C THR A 560 1.35 8.92 -19.53
N GLY A 561 2.34 9.00 -18.62
CA GLY A 561 3.78 8.83 -18.90
C GLY A 561 4.52 10.17 -19.07
N PHE A 562 3.82 11.31 -18.97
CA PHE A 562 4.41 12.64 -19.07
C PHE A 562 5.09 13.07 -17.75
N CYS A 563 6.09 13.94 -17.85
CA CYS A 563 6.78 14.55 -16.72
C CYS A 563 6.74 16.07 -16.82
N GLN A 564 6.34 16.75 -15.74
CA GLN A 564 6.33 18.22 -15.65
C GLN A 564 7.24 18.71 -14.53
N ARG A 565 8.12 19.67 -14.80
CA ARG A 565 8.98 20.26 -13.79
C ARG A 565 8.51 21.64 -13.30
N VAL A 566 8.37 21.76 -11.98
CA VAL A 566 7.98 22.97 -11.26
C VAL A 566 9.09 23.36 -10.27
N ILE A 567 9.63 24.57 -10.42
CA ILE A 567 10.63 25.12 -9.50
C ILE A 567 9.92 26.06 -8.52
N ILE A 568 9.90 25.68 -7.25
CA ILE A 568 9.23 26.42 -6.18
C ILE A 568 10.28 27.15 -5.35
N GLN A 569 10.15 28.47 -5.26
CA GLN A 569 10.99 29.30 -4.39
C GLN A 569 10.42 29.31 -2.97
N ARG A 570 11.19 28.74 -2.05
CA ARG A 570 10.94 28.81 -0.63
C ARG A 570 11.42 30.17 -0.12
N ALA A 571 10.47 31.05 0.20
CA ALA A 571 10.77 32.20 1.03
C ALA A 571 11.49 31.69 2.30
N ARG A 572 12.72 32.18 2.55
CA ARG A 572 13.53 31.79 3.72
C ARG A 572 12.61 31.73 4.92
N ALA A 573 12.45 30.53 5.48
CA ALA A 573 11.61 30.36 6.65
C ALA A 573 12.20 31.25 7.74
N THR A 574 11.51 32.34 8.08
CA THR A 574 11.89 33.22 9.19
C THR A 574 11.90 32.48 10.53
N ASN A 575 11.33 31.27 10.55
CA ASN A 575 11.36 30.37 11.68
C ASN A 575 12.73 29.67 11.72
N ASN A 576 13.40 29.81 12.86
CA ASN A 576 14.74 29.32 13.25
C ASN A 576 15.12 27.86 12.91
N GLN A 577 14.23 27.08 12.31
CA GLN A 577 14.41 25.65 12.03
C GLN A 577 14.82 25.36 10.58
N GLY A 578 14.70 26.33 9.65
CA GLY A 578 14.88 26.06 8.21
C GLY A 578 16.29 26.29 7.66
N SER A 579 17.11 27.09 8.34
CA SER A 579 18.46 27.40 7.89
C SER A 579 19.45 26.50 8.63
N VAL A 580 20.16 25.63 7.91
CA VAL A 580 21.17 24.73 8.46
C VAL A 580 22.34 25.56 8.97
N TRP A 581 22.71 25.45 10.26
CA TRP A 581 23.94 26.06 10.77
C TRP A 581 25.15 25.36 10.16
N THR A 582 25.97 26.13 9.46
CA THR A 582 27.23 25.68 8.88
C THR A 582 28.30 25.59 9.98
N GLU A 583 29.35 24.80 9.75
CA GLU A 583 30.46 24.72 10.70
C GLU A 583 31.18 26.06 10.86
N GLU A 584 31.22 26.88 9.82
CA GLU A 584 31.73 28.24 9.87
C GLU A 584 30.90 29.12 10.81
N GLU A 585 29.58 29.08 10.69
CA GLU A 585 28.68 29.81 11.60
C GLU A 585 28.76 29.27 13.03
N ASN A 586 28.98 27.97 13.23
CA ASN A 586 29.20 27.38 14.56
C ASN A 586 30.46 27.96 15.19
N ARG A 587 31.60 27.91 14.49
CA ARG A 587 32.89 28.45 14.97
C ARG A 587 32.78 29.96 15.24
N LEU A 588 32.14 30.69 14.34
CA LEU A 588 31.91 32.13 14.49
C LEU A 588 31.03 32.43 15.71
N LEU A 589 29.97 31.64 15.92
CA LEU A 589 29.12 31.75 17.09
C LEU A 589 29.90 31.43 18.38
N GLU A 590 30.68 30.35 18.42
CA GLU A 590 31.51 29.97 19.56
C GLU A 590 32.50 31.07 19.95
N ALA A 591 33.19 31.65 18.96
CA ALA A 591 34.14 32.74 19.16
C ALA A 591 33.45 34.01 19.68
N LEU A 592 32.31 34.39 19.09
CA LEU A 592 31.65 35.65 19.42
C LEU A 592 30.72 35.57 20.64
N TRP A 593 30.16 34.40 20.96
CA TRP A 593 29.04 34.31 21.91
C TRP A 593 29.39 34.67 23.35
N ARG A 594 30.62 34.34 23.81
CA ARG A 594 31.01 34.50 25.21
C ARG A 594 31.09 35.97 25.64
N ASN A 595 31.80 36.80 24.87
CA ASN A 595 32.22 38.14 25.30
C ASN A 595 31.72 39.28 24.40
N THR A 596 31.25 38.99 23.19
CA THR A 596 30.89 40.04 22.22
C THR A 596 29.48 40.57 22.48
N PRO A 597 29.19 41.88 22.32
CA PRO A 597 27.82 42.40 22.40
C PRO A 597 26.91 41.75 21.35
N LEU A 598 25.64 41.57 21.71
CA LEU A 598 24.64 40.85 20.91
C LEU A 598 24.42 41.46 19.52
N LYS A 599 24.62 42.78 19.39
CA LYS A 599 24.55 43.52 18.13
C LYS A 599 25.63 43.04 17.15
N ALA A 600 26.88 42.92 17.59
CA ALA A 600 27.97 42.43 16.77
C ALA A 600 27.82 40.93 16.41
N VAL A 601 27.21 40.12 17.28
CA VAL A 601 26.85 38.72 16.92
C VAL A 601 25.81 38.68 15.80
N LEU A 602 24.83 39.60 15.80
CA LEU A 602 23.84 39.71 14.73
C LEU A 602 24.45 40.24 13.42
N GLU A 603 25.39 41.18 13.51
CA GLU A 603 26.13 41.69 12.35
C GLU A 603 27.02 40.62 11.72
N ALA A 604 27.64 39.77 12.54
CA ALA A 604 28.46 38.64 12.08
C ALA A 604 27.64 37.46 11.53
N LEU A 605 26.38 37.34 11.94
CA LEU A 605 25.45 36.30 11.47
C LEU A 605 24.19 36.96 10.88
N PRO A 606 24.32 37.76 9.81
CA PRO A 606 23.23 38.61 9.30
C PRO A 606 22.04 37.78 8.81
N GLU A 607 22.27 36.51 8.47
CA GLU A 607 21.25 35.57 8.00
C GLU A 607 20.49 34.86 9.12
N ARG A 608 20.82 35.14 10.39
CA ARG A 608 20.24 34.48 11.56
C ARG A 608 19.44 35.44 12.40
N THR A 609 18.25 35.02 12.81
CA THR A 609 17.49 35.79 13.80
C THR A 609 18.13 35.63 15.18
N LEU A 610 17.99 36.65 16.03
CA LEU A 610 18.51 36.58 17.40
C LEU A 610 18.00 35.36 18.18
N SER A 611 16.76 34.97 17.95
CA SER A 611 16.19 33.79 18.60
C SER A 611 16.81 32.49 18.07
N ALA A 612 17.19 32.42 16.79
CA ALA A 612 17.91 31.28 16.24
C ALA A 612 19.29 31.16 16.89
N ILE A 613 20.01 32.27 16.95
CA ILE A 613 21.35 32.35 17.54
C ILE A 613 21.32 31.90 19.00
N ARG A 614 20.38 32.41 19.81
CA ARG A 614 20.23 32.01 21.22
C ARG A 614 19.92 30.53 21.39
N ASN A 615 18.98 30.01 20.59
CA ASN A 615 18.59 28.61 20.68
C ASN A 615 19.74 27.70 20.29
N HIS A 616 20.48 28.06 19.23
CA HIS A 616 21.61 27.29 18.74
C HIS A 616 22.80 27.34 19.70
N ALA A 617 23.12 28.52 20.23
CA ALA A 617 24.15 28.66 21.26
C ALA A 617 23.85 27.79 22.49
N ARG A 618 22.57 27.67 22.89
CA ARG A 618 22.15 26.75 23.95
C ARG A 618 22.30 25.28 23.54
N CYS A 619 22.07 24.93 22.28
CA CYS A 619 22.30 23.57 21.78
C CYS A 619 23.79 23.21 21.75
N LEU A 620 24.68 24.19 21.57
CA LEU A 620 26.13 24.06 21.67
C LEU A 620 26.64 24.22 23.12
N ASP A 621 25.74 24.28 24.11
CA ASP A 621 26.03 24.52 25.53
C ASP A 621 26.91 25.76 25.82
N LEU A 622 26.80 26.79 24.99
CA LEU A 622 27.57 28.03 25.13
C LEU A 622 26.95 28.94 26.20
N LYS A 623 27.65 29.06 27.33
CA LYS A 623 27.27 29.98 28.42
C LYS A 623 27.56 31.44 28.02
N CYS A 624 26.54 32.29 28.11
CA CYS A 624 26.66 33.73 27.88
C CYS A 624 27.04 34.43 29.20
N GLN A 625 28.22 35.05 29.28
CA GLN A 625 28.68 35.77 30.49
C GLN A 625 28.09 37.19 30.64
N ARG A 626 27.31 37.65 29.65
CA ARG A 626 26.67 38.97 29.70
C ARG A 626 25.72 39.04 30.89
N LYS A 627 25.97 39.96 31.83
CA LYS A 627 25.04 40.27 32.93
C LYS A 627 23.69 40.63 32.32
N THR A 628 22.66 39.82 32.55
CA THR A 628 21.29 40.18 32.22
C THR A 628 20.98 41.48 32.97
N THR A 629 20.87 42.59 32.24
CA THR A 629 20.40 43.87 32.81
C THR A 629 19.15 43.56 33.62
N SER A 630 19.26 43.77 34.93
CA SER A 630 18.23 43.42 35.92
C SER A 630 16.86 43.80 35.39
N ALA A 631 15.94 42.84 35.37
CA ALA A 631 14.61 43.02 34.82
C ALA A 631 13.98 44.26 35.44
N LYS A 632 13.90 45.37 34.68
CA LYS A 632 13.15 46.56 35.09
C LYS A 632 11.77 46.09 35.55
N LYS A 633 11.36 46.48 36.77
CA LYS A 633 10.10 46.06 37.38
C LYS A 633 8.98 46.15 36.33
N ARG A 634 8.37 45.00 36.02
CA ARG A 634 7.33 44.92 34.98
C ARG A 634 6.16 45.80 35.41
N ARG A 635 5.87 46.87 34.67
CA ARG A 635 4.69 47.73 34.89
C ARG A 635 3.44 46.86 34.93
N ARG A 636 2.61 46.96 35.97
CA ARG A 636 1.34 46.19 36.09
C ARG A 636 0.35 46.63 35.02
N TRP A 637 -0.46 45.71 34.50
CA TRP A 637 -1.53 46.00 33.53
C TRP A 637 -2.71 46.66 34.25
N THR A 638 -3.21 47.78 33.71
CA THR A 638 -4.50 48.33 34.16
C THR A 638 -5.66 47.61 33.45
N ARG A 639 -6.86 47.64 34.05
CA ARG A 639 -8.06 47.05 33.43
C ARG A 639 -8.36 47.68 32.07
N GLN A 640 -8.15 48.99 31.93
CA GLN A 640 -8.38 49.73 30.69
C GLN A 640 -7.38 49.35 29.59
N GLU A 641 -6.08 49.28 29.90
CA GLU A 641 -5.05 48.83 28.94
C GLU A 641 -5.33 47.40 28.44
N GLU A 642 -5.77 46.52 29.34
CA GLU A 642 -6.13 45.14 28.99
C GLU A 642 -7.34 45.08 28.06
N ALA A 643 -8.39 45.87 28.35
CA ALA A 643 -9.57 45.95 27.50
C ALA A 643 -9.23 46.50 26.11
N GLN A 644 -8.43 47.57 26.03
CA GLN A 644 -7.96 48.13 24.76
C GLN A 644 -7.09 47.15 23.98
N ALA A 645 -6.14 46.47 24.65
CA ALA A 645 -5.32 45.45 24.01
C ALA A 645 -6.17 44.32 23.43
N HIS A 646 -7.21 43.89 24.15
CA HIS A 646 -8.13 42.84 23.70
C HIS A 646 -8.93 43.27 22.47
N VAL A 647 -9.44 44.51 22.45
CA VAL A 647 -10.14 45.09 21.28
C VAL A 647 -9.21 45.11 20.07
N PHE A 648 -8.02 45.70 20.19
CA PHE A 648 -7.06 45.75 19.08
C PHE A 648 -6.64 44.36 18.60
N TYR A 649 -6.52 43.38 19.52
CA TYR A 649 -6.17 42.01 19.18
C TYR A 649 -7.31 41.30 18.44
N LYS A 650 -8.57 41.55 18.82
CA LYS A 650 -9.78 41.07 18.13
C LYS A 650 -9.98 41.72 16.76
N GLU A 651 -9.59 42.98 16.61
CA GLU A 651 -9.60 43.69 15.33
C GLU A 651 -8.46 43.25 14.39
N GLY A 652 -7.48 42.51 14.92
CA GLY A 652 -6.35 42.05 14.12
C GLY A 652 -5.23 43.07 13.94
N THR A 653 -5.18 44.10 14.78
CA THR A 653 -4.10 45.09 14.78
C THR A 653 -2.76 44.39 15.03
N PRO A 654 -1.69 44.66 14.25
CA PRO A 654 -0.37 44.07 14.47
C PRO A 654 0.13 44.29 15.90
N VAL A 655 0.67 43.24 16.54
CA VAL A 655 1.12 43.29 17.94
C VAL A 655 2.15 44.40 18.19
N SER A 656 2.96 44.74 17.20
CA SER A 656 3.90 45.87 17.25
C SER A 656 3.19 47.22 17.37
N GLU A 657 2.07 47.40 16.69
CA GLU A 657 1.26 48.62 16.75
C GLU A 657 0.48 48.69 18.08
N ILE A 658 -0.08 47.56 18.54
CA ILE A 658 -0.69 47.47 19.88
C ILE A 658 0.34 47.83 20.96
N ALA A 659 1.56 47.29 20.85
CA ALA A 659 2.66 47.58 21.75
C ALA A 659 3.00 49.08 21.76
N THR A 660 3.02 49.72 20.59
CA THR A 660 3.29 51.16 20.46
C THR A 660 2.15 51.99 21.06
N LYS A 661 0.89 51.70 20.71
CA LYS A 661 -0.30 52.43 21.21
C LYS A 661 -0.44 52.37 22.73
N LEU A 662 -0.12 51.23 23.33
CA LEU A 662 -0.23 51.02 24.78
C LEU A 662 1.07 51.32 25.54
N ASN A 663 2.12 51.76 24.84
CA ASN A 663 3.47 51.95 25.40
C ASN A 663 3.94 50.72 26.20
N ARG A 664 3.79 49.54 25.60
CA ARG A 664 4.17 48.24 26.12
C ARG A 664 5.17 47.57 25.20
N THR A 665 5.88 46.57 25.71
CA THR A 665 6.73 45.73 24.85
C THR A 665 5.89 44.70 24.10
N HIS A 666 6.30 44.33 22.89
CA HIS A 666 5.68 43.27 22.09
C HIS A 666 5.47 41.97 22.92
N ASN A 667 6.46 41.57 23.71
CA ASN A 667 6.35 40.39 24.58
C ASN A 667 5.31 40.55 25.69
N ALA A 668 5.13 41.75 26.25
CA ALA A 668 4.11 41.97 27.27
C ALA A 668 2.70 41.75 26.70
N ILE A 669 2.43 42.24 25.48
CA ILE A 669 1.16 42.01 24.78
C ILE A 669 0.95 40.51 24.53
N MET A 670 1.94 39.82 23.96
CA MET A 670 1.86 38.38 23.66
C MET A 670 1.64 37.51 24.91
N GLN A 671 2.38 37.79 25.99
CA GLN A 671 2.20 37.09 27.27
C GLN A 671 0.81 37.32 27.85
N ARG A 672 0.29 38.55 27.76
CA ARG A 672 -1.05 38.87 28.26
C ARG A 672 -2.13 38.18 27.43
N ALA A 673 -2.02 38.23 26.11
CA ALA A 673 -2.92 37.55 25.18
C ALA A 673 -2.94 36.03 25.43
N THR A 674 -1.77 35.42 25.63
CA THR A 674 -1.66 33.98 25.95
C THR A 674 -2.31 33.66 27.31
N ALA A 675 -1.99 34.45 28.35
CA ALA A 675 -2.54 34.25 29.70
C ALA A 675 -4.07 34.39 29.74
N LYS A 676 -4.63 35.24 28.86
CA LYS A 676 -6.07 35.52 28.78
C LYS A 676 -6.77 34.78 27.63
N LYS A 677 -6.05 33.91 26.91
CA LYS A 677 -6.54 33.13 25.77
C LYS A 677 -7.21 33.98 24.69
N TRP A 678 -6.63 35.15 24.37
CA TRP A 678 -7.14 35.98 23.27
C TRP A 678 -6.82 35.33 21.92
N HIS A 679 -7.81 35.33 21.02
CA HIS A 679 -7.69 34.79 19.67
C HIS A 679 -7.63 35.92 18.65
N VAL A 680 -6.64 35.87 17.76
CA VAL A 680 -6.56 36.75 16.58
C VAL A 680 -7.50 36.16 15.52
N PRO A 681 -8.34 36.97 14.85
CA PRO A 681 -9.06 36.51 13.66
C PRO A 681 -8.09 35.88 12.67
N SER A 682 -8.47 34.76 12.05
CA SER A 682 -7.62 34.08 11.06
C SER A 682 -7.20 35.02 9.91
N GLN A 683 -8.05 36.00 9.57
CA GLN A 683 -7.84 36.98 8.51
C GLN A 683 -6.72 37.99 8.79
N SER A 684 -6.42 38.26 10.06
CA SER A 684 -5.40 39.23 10.48
C SER A 684 -4.08 38.59 10.89
N MET A 685 -3.99 37.26 10.86
CA MET A 685 -2.69 36.60 10.91
C MET A 685 -1.85 37.10 9.74
N ARG A 686 -0.65 37.62 10.07
CA ARG A 686 0.32 38.21 9.15
C ARG A 686 0.30 37.46 7.82
N LYS A 687 -0.17 38.12 6.75
CA LYS A 687 -0.23 37.54 5.40
C LYS A 687 1.11 36.89 5.13
N LYS A 688 1.08 35.57 5.07
CA LYS A 688 2.27 34.77 4.79
C LYS A 688 2.79 35.24 3.43
N LYS A 689 4.11 35.46 3.30
CA LYS A 689 4.69 35.83 2.00
C LYS A 689 4.17 34.86 0.93
N PRO A 690 3.69 35.36 -0.22
CA PRO A 690 3.20 34.51 -1.29
C PRO A 690 4.32 33.53 -1.70
N VAL A 691 3.93 32.31 -2.04
CA VAL A 691 4.88 31.34 -2.61
C VAL A 691 5.13 31.77 -4.05
N VAL A 692 6.39 31.82 -4.47
CA VAL A 692 6.75 32.12 -5.85
C VAL A 692 7.22 30.82 -6.49
N TRP A 693 6.75 30.51 -7.69
CA TRP A 693 7.20 29.34 -8.45
C TRP A 693 7.27 29.66 -9.94
N LYS A 694 8.03 28.85 -10.67
CA LYS A 694 8.15 28.91 -12.12
C LYS A 694 8.05 27.49 -12.67
N THR A 695 7.25 27.31 -13.70
CA THR A 695 7.23 26.08 -14.50
C THR A 695 8.31 26.18 -15.56
N VAL A 696 9.15 25.14 -15.65
CA VAL A 696 10.28 25.10 -16.60
C VAL A 696 9.80 24.68 -17.98
N ASP A 697 8.86 23.74 -18.03
CA ASP A 697 8.29 23.21 -19.26
C ASP A 697 6.98 23.97 -19.55
N GLN A 698 7.07 25.11 -20.24
CA GLN A 698 5.98 26.11 -20.24
C GLN A 698 4.81 25.78 -21.20
N ASP A 699 5.02 25.00 -22.26
CA ASP A 699 4.09 24.97 -23.40
C ASP A 699 3.43 23.62 -23.70
N PHE A 700 3.59 22.63 -22.85
CA PHE A 700 2.99 21.31 -23.12
C PHE A 700 1.61 21.19 -22.48
N LYS A 701 0.54 21.00 -23.27
CA LYS A 701 -0.78 20.60 -22.78
C LYS A 701 -0.87 19.07 -22.79
N VAL A 702 -0.94 18.46 -21.59
CA VAL A 702 -0.90 17.00 -21.38
C VAL A 702 -1.82 16.21 -22.32
N PHE A 703 -2.96 16.79 -22.70
CA PHE A 703 -4.00 16.13 -23.48
C PHE A 703 -4.02 16.47 -24.97
N GLN A 704 -3.18 17.40 -25.46
CA GLN A 704 -3.12 17.72 -26.89
C GLN A 704 -2.08 16.90 -27.65
N GLU A 705 -1.03 16.42 -26.98
CA GLU A 705 0.11 15.77 -27.62
C GLU A 705 0.29 14.29 -27.20
N ALA A 706 -0.66 13.74 -26.43
CA ALA A 706 -0.62 12.33 -26.06
C ALA A 706 -0.81 11.46 -27.33
N PRO A 707 0.13 10.57 -27.69
CA PRO A 707 0.00 9.74 -28.87
C PRO A 707 -1.27 8.89 -28.78
N SER A 708 -2.09 8.91 -29.82
CA SER A 708 -3.42 8.29 -29.93
C SER A 708 -3.46 6.79 -29.57
N ARG A 709 -2.30 6.13 -29.44
CA ARG A 709 -2.15 4.72 -29.07
C ARG A 709 -2.30 4.42 -27.57
N ARG A 710 -2.49 5.42 -26.70
CA ARG A 710 -2.72 5.23 -25.24
C ARG A 710 -4.06 5.81 -24.75
N LEU A 711 -5.13 5.70 -25.52
CA LEU A 711 -6.47 6.14 -25.11
C LEU A 711 -7.16 5.21 -24.09
N LEU A 712 -6.79 3.93 -24.05
CA LEU A 712 -7.32 2.93 -23.08
C LEU A 712 -7.29 3.38 -21.60
N PRO A 713 -6.23 4.00 -21.07
CA PRO A 713 -6.25 4.52 -19.69
C PRO A 713 -7.23 5.67 -19.46
N PHE A 714 -7.65 6.41 -20.50
CA PHE A 714 -8.46 7.62 -20.32
C PHE A 714 -9.93 7.31 -20.00
N GLY A 715 -10.54 6.36 -20.70
CA GLY A 715 -11.90 5.88 -20.38
C GLY A 715 -12.00 5.33 -18.95
N HIS A 716 -10.94 4.65 -18.49
CA HIS A 716 -10.87 4.18 -17.10
C HIS A 716 -10.70 5.33 -16.08
N ILE A 717 -9.92 6.37 -16.40
CA ILE A 717 -9.79 7.56 -15.54
C ILE A 717 -11.12 8.30 -15.43
N LEU A 718 -11.84 8.50 -16.53
CA LEU A 718 -13.16 9.13 -16.50
C LEU A 718 -14.15 8.31 -15.69
N ASN A 719 -14.21 6.99 -15.88
CA ASN A 719 -15.05 6.10 -15.05
C ASN A 719 -14.71 6.18 -13.56
N LEU A 720 -13.45 6.39 -13.20
CA LEU A 720 -13.06 6.63 -11.80
C LEU A 720 -13.44 8.04 -11.31
N ILE A 721 -13.44 9.04 -12.20
CA ILE A 721 -13.95 10.38 -11.87
C ILE A 721 -15.46 10.33 -11.63
N PHE A 722 -16.23 9.58 -12.44
CA PHE A 722 -17.66 9.33 -12.20
C PHE A 722 -17.90 8.83 -10.77
N LYS A 723 -17.15 7.80 -10.34
CA LYS A 723 -17.23 7.24 -8.97
C LYS A 723 -16.75 8.17 -7.84
N VAL A 724 -16.11 9.30 -8.18
CA VAL A 724 -15.69 10.32 -7.20
C VAL A 724 -16.70 11.47 -7.14
N VAL A 725 -17.44 11.70 -8.24
CA VAL A 725 -18.52 12.68 -8.33
C VAL A 725 -19.81 12.14 -7.69
N GLU A 726 -20.08 10.85 -7.88
CA GLU A 726 -21.06 10.07 -7.11
C GLU A 726 -20.62 9.91 -5.64
#